data_AF-A0A137Q360-F1
#
_entry.id   AF-A0A137Q360-F1
#
_cell.length_a   1.000
_cell.length_b   1.000
_cell.length_c   1.000
_cell.angle_alpha   90.00
_cell.angle_beta   90.00
_cell.angle_gamma   90.00
#
_symmetry.space_group_name_H-M   'P 1'
#
loop_
_entity.id
_entity.type
_entity.pdbx_description
1 polymer ?
#
loop_
_entity_poly.entity_id
_entity_poly.type
_entity_poly.pdbx_seq_one_letter_code
_entity_poly.pdbx_strand_id
1 'polypeptide(L)'
;MVNERFFSYYKAQKIVPEEEWNSFLEAIRDHLPTTFRVAGSRQTANTLNGTIRDVHVPGLSNVEFEGQRVSPPVQLPWYPDGLAWQFNVPKKVLRKQPEFKKFHSFLVFETETGNISRQEAVSMLPPLFLDVQPHHRVMDMCAAPGSKTAQLLEALHARDTVTASSIPSGLLIANDNDHKRTHLLIHQSARLPSPALMVTNLDASSYPAIKIVQETKSGGSKLAPLYFDRILCDVPCSGDGTIRKNIGIWKTWQPGDGNGLHSLQVRILQRAMNLLKHDGRIVYSTCSLNPVENEAVIAEALKLNPAFQLVDVSSMLPELKRSPGLTTWRSSVDKTSMKTYGSYKEYQSSDLDANLRTKLTEGHFPPDDVESLNLPFCMRIYPHLQDTGGFFVAVLEKKNQNLVPEAQPRKRDVKESSEAPEAKRPRLEENFAAKSKEDTPAATSGSASKAEIPTAPAMDVETGSTTVGFGEGASEGKLEIVKSSGNESFKENPFTFLAANDPILLSCIEHMKLRSNFPASNILVRNPEGEPSRSLYLANDLVKNVIQHNDYARIRLTFAGTKILSKQEGGKGVDAQFRVLGEGLPVVLPYVEPGSIVTGDLESLRLLIASYYPLCSSFGDPFKAAIESKGWSRSTFLVQGALLIWT
;
A
#
# COMPACT_ATOMS: atom_id res chain seq x y z
N MET A 1 11.81 22.26 -25.58
CA MET A 1 10.64 21.93 -26.43
C MET A 1 9.45 22.68 -25.87
N VAL A 2 8.84 23.57 -26.65
CA VAL A 2 7.62 24.32 -26.24
C VAL A 2 6.42 23.37 -26.38
N ASN A 3 5.53 23.36 -25.40
CA ASN A 3 4.29 22.57 -25.43
C ASN A 3 3.10 23.52 -25.27
N GLU A 4 2.66 24.11 -26.38
CA GLU A 4 1.64 25.17 -26.39
C GLU A 4 0.31 24.70 -25.80
N ARG A 5 -0.13 23.48 -26.11
CA ARG A 5 -1.35 22.89 -25.53
C ARG A 5 -1.28 22.80 -24.00
N PHE A 6 -0.15 22.36 -23.43
CA PHE A 6 0.03 22.28 -21.98
C PHE A 6 -0.03 23.68 -21.36
N PHE A 7 0.62 24.66 -21.99
CA PHE A 7 0.62 26.05 -21.51
C PHE A 7 -0.77 26.68 -21.57
N SER A 8 -1.45 26.58 -22.71
CA SER A 8 -2.80 27.12 -22.90
C SER A 8 -3.78 26.52 -21.89
N TYR A 9 -3.73 25.20 -21.69
CA TYR A 9 -4.62 24.52 -20.74
C TYR A 9 -4.38 24.98 -19.30
N TYR A 10 -3.14 24.93 -18.81
CA TYR A 10 -2.85 25.21 -17.41
C TYR A 10 -2.89 26.69 -17.05
N LYS A 11 -2.64 27.59 -18.01
CA LYS A 11 -2.95 29.01 -17.85
C LYS A 11 -4.45 29.26 -17.76
N ALA A 12 -5.26 28.58 -18.58
CA ALA A 12 -6.71 28.68 -18.50
C ALA A 12 -7.28 28.18 -17.16
N GLN A 13 -6.60 27.22 -16.51
CA GLN A 13 -6.94 26.76 -15.16
C GLN A 13 -6.54 27.74 -14.06
N LYS A 14 -5.64 28.69 -14.33
CA LYS A 14 -4.98 29.53 -13.31
C LYS A 14 -4.38 28.68 -12.18
N ILE A 15 -3.73 27.58 -12.55
CA ILE A 15 -3.22 26.60 -11.59
C ILE A 15 -2.14 27.20 -10.67
N VAL A 16 -1.34 28.13 -11.19
CA VAL A 16 -0.41 28.96 -10.42
C VAL A 16 -0.66 30.43 -10.77
N PRO A 17 -0.31 31.37 -9.87
CA PRO A 17 -0.32 32.80 -10.19
C PRO A 17 0.52 33.12 -11.43
N GLU A 18 0.17 34.16 -12.19
CA GLU A 18 0.85 34.49 -13.45
C GLU A 18 2.32 34.85 -13.24
N GLU A 19 2.63 35.48 -12.11
CA GLU A 19 3.98 35.84 -11.67
C GLU A 19 4.86 34.61 -11.36
N GLU A 20 4.26 33.50 -10.95
CA GLU A 20 4.96 32.25 -10.64
C GLU A 20 5.13 31.32 -11.86
N TRP A 21 4.44 31.62 -12.97
CA TRP A 21 4.37 30.75 -14.14
C TRP A 21 5.76 30.41 -14.70
N ASN A 22 6.66 31.39 -14.78
CA ASN A 22 8.00 31.15 -15.31
C ASN A 22 8.83 30.24 -14.39
N SER A 23 8.78 30.47 -13.07
CA SER A 23 9.46 29.62 -12.08
C SER A 23 8.90 28.20 -12.06
N PHE A 24 7.58 28.05 -12.20
CA PHE A 24 6.93 26.75 -12.38
C PHE A 24 7.46 25.99 -13.61
N LEU A 25 7.59 26.68 -14.76
CA LEU A 25 8.14 26.08 -15.98
C LEU A 25 9.63 25.75 -15.87
N GLU A 26 10.41 26.57 -15.18
CA GLU A 26 11.82 26.30 -14.89
C GLU A 26 11.98 25.03 -14.05
N ALA A 27 11.19 24.90 -12.97
CA ALA A 27 11.22 23.72 -12.11
C ALA A 27 10.80 22.44 -12.86
N ILE A 28 9.81 22.50 -13.75
CA ILE A 28 9.40 21.36 -14.58
C ILE A 28 10.52 20.93 -15.56
N ARG A 29 11.34 21.87 -16.04
CA ARG A 29 12.47 21.58 -16.93
C ARG A 29 13.65 20.96 -16.20
N ASP A 30 13.79 21.22 -14.91
CA ASP A 30 14.89 20.73 -14.11
C ASP A 30 14.68 19.29 -13.62
N HIS A 31 15.78 18.59 -13.40
CA HIS A 31 15.79 17.21 -12.93
C HIS A 31 15.23 17.10 -11.52
N LEU A 32 14.37 16.11 -11.30
CA LEU A 32 13.85 15.82 -9.96
C LEU A 32 14.98 15.32 -9.03
N PRO A 33 15.12 15.85 -7.81
CA PRO A 33 16.08 15.35 -6.83
C PRO A 33 15.85 13.88 -6.49
N THR A 34 16.91 13.20 -6.06
CA THR A 34 16.76 11.86 -5.48
C THR A 34 16.35 11.99 -4.02
N THR A 35 15.24 11.35 -3.67
CA THR A 35 14.70 11.35 -2.31
C THR A 35 14.62 9.94 -1.76
N PHE A 36 14.87 9.80 -0.47
CA PHE A 36 14.74 8.54 0.24
C PHE A 36 14.30 8.79 1.68
N ARG A 37 13.68 7.79 2.28
CA ARG A 37 13.31 7.77 3.68
C ARG A 37 14.03 6.65 4.39
N VAL A 38 14.45 6.90 5.61
CA VAL A 38 14.95 5.88 6.52
C VAL A 38 13.76 5.06 6.98
N ALA A 39 13.79 3.78 6.66
CA ALA A 39 12.77 2.77 6.95
C ALA A 39 13.28 1.82 8.04
N GLY A 40 12.41 1.00 8.63
CA GLY A 40 12.77 -0.02 9.62
C GLY A 40 12.33 0.31 11.04
N SER A 41 12.79 -0.48 12.02
CA SER A 41 12.43 -0.28 13.43
C SER A 41 12.84 1.12 13.89
N ARG A 42 12.09 1.72 14.82
CA ARG A 42 12.31 3.11 15.25
C ARG A 42 13.74 3.36 15.76
N GLN A 43 14.34 2.36 16.40
CA GLN A 43 15.71 2.38 16.91
C GLN A 43 16.77 2.24 15.79
N THR A 44 16.57 1.31 14.84
CA THR A 44 17.44 1.18 13.65
C THR A 44 17.41 2.46 12.83
N ALA A 45 16.21 3.00 12.60
CA ALA A 45 16.00 4.23 11.86
C ALA A 45 16.74 5.41 12.50
N ASN A 46 16.67 5.58 13.83
CA ASN A 46 17.40 6.63 14.54
C ASN A 46 18.93 6.50 14.41
N THR A 47 19.46 5.28 14.54
CA THR A 47 20.90 5.01 14.42
C THR A 47 21.40 5.28 13.00
N LEU A 48 20.65 4.82 12.00
CA LEU A 48 20.95 5.03 10.59
C LEU A 48 20.86 6.51 10.21
N ASN A 49 19.83 7.21 10.70
CA ASN A 49 19.65 8.65 10.50
C ASN A 49 20.81 9.45 11.11
N GLY A 50 21.25 9.07 12.31
CA GLY A 50 22.46 9.63 12.94
C GLY A 50 23.72 9.39 12.11
N THR A 51 23.89 8.19 11.56
CA THR A 51 25.04 7.85 10.72
C THR A 51 25.06 8.69 9.43
N ILE A 52 23.92 8.91 8.79
CA ILE A 52 23.81 9.77 7.61
C ILE A 52 24.22 11.20 7.97
N ARG A 53 23.66 11.75 9.06
CA ARG A 53 23.90 13.13 9.50
C ARG A 53 25.33 13.36 10.00
N ASP A 54 25.88 12.46 10.80
CA ASP A 54 27.11 12.70 11.55
C ASP A 54 28.37 12.19 10.82
N VAL A 55 28.20 11.26 9.88
CA VAL A 55 29.32 10.65 9.12
C VAL A 55 29.26 10.98 7.64
N HIS A 56 28.14 10.69 6.96
CA HIS A 56 28.07 10.82 5.51
C HIS A 56 27.95 12.28 5.05
N VAL A 57 27.10 13.10 5.67
CA VAL A 57 26.91 14.51 5.28
C VAL A 57 28.20 15.33 5.42
N PRO A 58 28.97 15.28 6.53
CA PRO A 58 30.24 15.98 6.64
C PRO A 58 31.26 15.51 5.59
N GLY A 59 31.31 14.20 5.34
CA GLY A 59 32.20 13.61 4.33
C GLY A 59 31.89 14.04 2.89
N LEU A 60 30.68 14.51 2.61
CA LEU A 60 30.24 14.96 1.28
C LEU A 60 30.26 16.49 1.13
N SER A 61 30.44 17.24 2.21
CA SER A 61 30.24 18.70 2.23
C SER A 61 31.28 19.50 1.44
N ASN A 62 32.48 18.95 1.19
CA ASN A 62 33.59 19.65 0.53
C ASN A 62 33.94 19.06 -0.84
N VAL A 63 33.02 18.32 -1.47
CA VAL A 63 33.26 17.70 -2.77
C VAL A 63 32.97 18.69 -3.90
N GLU A 64 33.97 18.89 -4.76
CA GLU A 64 33.85 19.72 -5.97
C GLU A 64 33.88 18.84 -7.23
N PHE A 65 33.08 19.21 -8.23
CA PHE A 65 33.05 18.55 -9.52
C PHE A 65 32.94 19.59 -10.64
N GLU A 66 33.86 19.54 -11.60
CA GLU A 66 33.93 20.50 -12.72
C GLU A 66 33.94 21.98 -12.25
N GLY A 67 34.61 22.25 -11.12
CA GLY A 67 34.71 23.60 -10.53
C GLY A 67 33.47 24.08 -9.78
N GLN A 68 32.45 23.23 -9.61
CA GLN A 68 31.24 23.53 -8.83
C GLN A 68 31.18 22.65 -7.58
N ARG A 69 30.84 23.26 -6.44
CA ARG A 69 30.61 22.54 -5.19
C ARG A 69 29.30 21.75 -5.29
N VAL A 70 29.36 20.47 -4.95
CA VAL A 70 28.18 19.59 -4.96
C VAL A 70 27.56 19.58 -3.57
N SER A 71 26.27 19.88 -3.49
CA SER A 71 25.56 19.91 -2.20
C SER A 71 25.42 18.51 -1.60
N PRO A 72 25.66 18.33 -0.29
CA PRO A 72 25.40 17.07 0.39
C PRO A 72 23.89 16.83 0.51
N PRO A 73 23.47 15.62 0.91
CA PRO A 73 22.07 15.34 1.25
C PRO A 73 21.55 16.25 2.35
N VAL A 74 20.31 16.70 2.20
CA VAL A 74 19.60 17.54 3.16
C VAL A 74 18.32 16.86 3.62
N GLN A 75 17.95 17.05 4.88
CA GLN A 75 16.68 16.53 5.40
C GLN A 75 15.50 17.28 4.79
N LEU A 76 14.38 16.57 4.61
CA LEU A 76 13.11 17.18 4.26
C LEU A 76 12.49 17.76 5.54
N PRO A 77 12.39 19.10 5.68
CA PRO A 77 12.01 19.75 6.94
C PRO A 77 10.63 19.31 7.45
N TRP A 78 9.69 19.12 6.52
CA TRP A 78 8.32 18.73 6.83
C TRP A 78 8.13 17.25 7.12
N TYR A 79 9.15 16.40 6.90
CA TYR A 79 9.01 14.97 7.17
C TYR A 79 9.21 14.68 8.67
N PRO A 80 8.28 13.98 9.34
CA PRO A 80 8.37 13.71 10.78
C PRO A 80 9.70 13.08 11.21
N ASP A 81 10.18 13.47 12.38
CA ASP A 81 11.41 12.96 12.99
C ASP A 81 12.69 13.14 12.12
N GLY A 82 12.63 13.94 11.04
CA GLY A 82 13.76 14.16 10.13
C GLY A 82 14.23 12.89 9.41
N LEU A 83 13.32 11.93 9.19
CA LEU A 83 13.67 10.61 8.64
C LEU A 83 13.70 10.56 7.10
N ALA A 84 13.42 11.66 6.41
CA ALA A 84 13.52 11.72 4.96
C ALA A 84 14.55 12.74 4.50
N TRP A 85 15.22 12.38 3.41
CA TRP A 85 16.37 13.10 2.87
C TRP A 85 16.20 13.29 1.37
N GLN A 86 16.77 14.37 0.86
CA GLN A 86 16.87 14.67 -0.55
C GLN A 86 18.30 15.06 -0.91
N PHE A 87 18.72 14.72 -2.12
CA PHE A 87 19.97 15.19 -2.68
C PHE A 87 19.86 15.31 -4.19
N ASN A 88 20.41 16.40 -4.73
CA ASN A 88 20.40 16.67 -6.16
C ASN A 88 21.83 16.53 -6.70
N VAL A 89 22.20 15.29 -7.04
CA VAL A 89 23.55 14.95 -7.51
C VAL A 89 23.46 14.31 -8.89
N PRO A 90 24.05 14.91 -9.94
CA PRO A 90 24.04 14.33 -11.27
C PRO A 90 24.70 12.95 -11.32
N LYS A 91 24.18 12.05 -12.17
CA LYS A 91 24.73 10.69 -12.35
C LYS A 91 26.22 10.65 -12.68
N LYS A 92 26.75 11.68 -13.34
CA LYS A 92 28.19 11.82 -13.64
C LYS A 92 29.02 11.96 -12.36
N VAL A 93 28.56 12.76 -11.40
CA VAL A 93 29.21 12.97 -10.10
C VAL A 93 29.19 11.68 -9.29
N LEU A 94 28.03 11.01 -9.20
CA LEU A 94 27.88 9.72 -8.51
C LEU A 94 28.86 8.64 -9.00
N ARG A 95 29.27 8.70 -10.28
CA ARG A 95 30.20 7.73 -10.89
C ARG A 95 31.66 8.13 -10.74
N LYS A 96 31.98 9.42 -10.81
CA LYS A 96 33.36 9.93 -10.85
C LYS A 96 33.92 10.26 -9.47
N GLN A 97 33.09 10.65 -8.52
CA GLN A 97 33.55 11.04 -7.17
C GLN A 97 33.50 9.84 -6.19
N PRO A 98 34.63 9.44 -5.59
CA PRO A 98 34.70 8.29 -4.68
C PRO A 98 33.76 8.40 -3.47
N GLU A 99 33.62 9.59 -2.90
CA GLU A 99 32.81 9.86 -1.71
C GLU A 99 31.32 9.63 -1.99
N PHE A 100 30.84 10.18 -3.12
CA PHE A 100 29.47 9.96 -3.57
C PHE A 100 29.20 8.52 -4.02
N LYS A 101 30.20 7.85 -4.59
CA LYS A 101 30.11 6.42 -4.91
C LYS A 101 29.94 5.59 -3.65
N LYS A 102 30.72 5.87 -2.59
CA LYS A 102 30.61 5.21 -1.28
C LYS A 102 29.23 5.43 -0.65
N PHE A 103 28.74 6.67 -0.65
CA PHE A 103 27.40 6.97 -0.13
C PHE A 103 26.29 6.30 -0.96
N HIS A 104 26.41 6.29 -2.30
CA HIS A 104 25.46 5.57 -3.14
C HIS A 104 25.46 4.06 -2.88
N SER A 105 26.63 3.43 -2.73
CA SER A 105 26.74 2.01 -2.37
C SER A 105 26.10 1.72 -1.02
N PHE A 106 26.30 2.59 -0.02
CA PHE A 106 25.60 2.52 1.25
C PHE A 106 24.08 2.59 1.08
N LEU A 107 23.56 3.56 0.32
CA LEU A 107 22.12 3.65 0.05
C LEU A 107 21.56 2.42 -0.67
N VAL A 108 22.30 1.83 -1.61
CA VAL A 108 21.88 0.59 -2.30
C VAL A 108 21.79 -0.55 -1.30
N PHE A 109 22.83 -0.76 -0.49
CA PHE A 109 22.88 -1.81 0.52
C PHE A 109 21.72 -1.68 1.52
N GLU A 110 21.52 -0.50 2.10
CA GLU A 110 20.42 -0.27 3.06
C GLU A 110 19.04 -0.35 2.41
N THR A 111 18.93 -0.13 1.10
CA THR A 111 17.68 -0.37 0.36
C THR A 111 17.41 -1.86 0.19
N GLU A 112 18.45 -2.65 -0.05
CA GLU A 112 18.35 -4.12 -0.19
C GLU A 112 17.98 -4.79 1.13
N THR A 113 18.50 -4.30 2.26
CA THR A 113 18.17 -4.79 3.60
C THR A 113 16.81 -4.32 4.12
N GLY A 114 16.24 -3.27 3.54
CA GLY A 114 14.93 -2.73 3.95
C GLY A 114 14.98 -1.56 4.95
N ASN A 115 16.16 -1.07 5.30
CA ASN A 115 16.33 0.08 6.20
C ASN A 115 16.23 1.44 5.49
N ILE A 116 16.23 1.46 4.15
CA ILE A 116 15.97 2.66 3.35
C ILE A 116 14.94 2.35 2.28
N SER A 117 14.01 3.28 2.09
CA SER A 117 13.07 3.24 0.98
C SER A 117 13.29 4.43 0.06
N ARG A 118 13.55 4.15 -1.21
CA ARG A 118 13.62 5.17 -2.27
C ARG A 118 12.21 5.51 -2.72
N GLN A 119 11.77 6.72 -2.40
CA GLN A 119 10.42 7.19 -2.67
C GLN A 119 10.48 8.68 -2.94
N GLU A 120 9.75 9.15 -3.94
CA GLU A 120 9.61 10.57 -4.24
C GLU A 120 9.02 11.33 -3.04
N ALA A 121 9.54 12.52 -2.73
CA ALA A 121 9.09 13.38 -1.62
C ALA A 121 7.54 13.48 -1.54
N VAL A 122 6.88 13.92 -2.61
CA VAL A 122 5.42 14.08 -2.62
C VAL A 122 4.64 12.76 -2.52
N SER A 123 5.25 11.65 -2.94
CA SER A 123 4.65 10.32 -2.79
C SER A 123 4.60 9.86 -1.33
N MET A 124 5.36 10.51 -0.43
CA MET A 124 5.34 10.21 1.00
C MET A 124 4.18 10.87 1.76
N LEU A 125 3.52 11.87 1.15
CA LEU A 125 2.50 12.69 1.81
C LEU A 125 1.21 11.92 2.16
N PRO A 126 0.63 11.09 1.27
CA PRO A 126 -0.67 10.48 1.54
C PRO A 126 -0.69 9.60 2.81
N PRO A 127 0.30 8.71 3.06
CA PRO A 127 0.35 7.96 4.31
C PRO A 127 0.50 8.84 5.56
N LEU A 128 1.21 9.98 5.49
CA LEU A 128 1.37 10.91 6.62
C LEU A 128 0.04 11.57 7.00
N PHE A 129 -0.75 12.01 6.01
CA PHE A 129 -2.08 12.58 6.28
C PHE A 129 -3.12 11.54 6.69
N LEU A 130 -2.90 10.28 6.33
CA LEU A 130 -3.79 9.19 6.71
C LEU A 130 -3.68 8.85 8.21
N ASP A 131 -2.55 9.16 8.86
CA ASP A 131 -2.34 8.97 10.30
C ASP A 131 -2.75 7.54 10.77
N VAL A 132 -2.00 6.56 10.26
CA VAL A 132 -2.17 5.15 10.59
C VAL A 132 -1.60 4.85 11.97
N GLN A 133 -2.35 4.08 12.76
CA GLN A 133 -1.97 3.62 14.09
C GLN A 133 -1.90 2.08 14.09
N PRO A 134 -1.10 1.45 14.98
CA PRO A 134 -0.87 0.00 15.00
C PRO A 134 -2.11 -0.91 15.04
N HIS A 135 -3.23 -0.40 15.53
CA HIS A 135 -4.49 -1.15 15.68
C HIS A 135 -5.48 -0.90 14.53
N HIS A 136 -5.19 0.01 13.61
CA HIS A 136 -6.09 0.35 12.53
C HIS A 136 -6.22 -0.78 11.50
N ARG A 137 -7.41 -0.91 10.95
CA ARG A 137 -7.68 -1.64 9.71
C ARG A 137 -7.51 -0.66 8.57
N VAL A 138 -6.52 -0.91 7.73
CA VAL A 138 -6.05 -0.04 6.66
C VAL A 138 -6.29 -0.71 5.32
N MET A 139 -6.79 0.05 4.36
CA MET A 139 -6.94 -0.35 2.96
C MET A 139 -6.10 0.56 2.07
N ASP A 140 -5.28 -0.02 1.19
CA ASP A 140 -4.63 0.65 0.08
C ASP A 140 -5.30 0.19 -1.22
N MET A 141 -6.13 1.07 -1.81
CA MET A 141 -7.03 0.70 -2.91
C MET A 141 -6.30 0.40 -4.22
N CYS A 142 -5.14 1.02 -4.44
CA CYS A 142 -4.36 1.01 -5.68
C CYS A 142 -2.86 0.99 -5.34
N ALA A 143 -2.43 -0.12 -4.74
CA ALA A 143 -1.22 -0.22 -3.95
C ALA A 143 0.09 -0.31 -4.74
N ALA A 144 0.10 -0.93 -5.93
CA ALA A 144 1.35 -1.21 -6.60
C ALA A 144 1.99 0.08 -7.18
N PRO A 145 3.32 0.25 -7.13
CA PRO A 145 4.35 -0.75 -6.83
C PRO A 145 4.63 -1.00 -5.34
N GLY A 146 3.95 -0.32 -4.42
CA GLY A 146 4.00 -0.63 -2.98
C GLY A 146 4.80 0.31 -2.08
N SER A 147 5.31 1.44 -2.58
CA SER A 147 6.08 2.36 -1.73
C SER A 147 5.23 2.99 -0.62
N LYS A 148 3.98 3.36 -0.93
CA LYS A 148 3.01 3.86 0.05
C LYS A 148 2.53 2.74 0.97
N THR A 149 2.26 1.55 0.43
CA THR A 149 1.93 0.37 1.24
C THR A 149 3.00 0.04 2.27
N ALA A 150 4.29 0.07 1.88
CA ALA A 150 5.40 -0.14 2.82
C ALA A 150 5.42 0.94 3.91
N GLN A 151 5.19 2.21 3.56
CA GLN A 151 5.09 3.30 4.55
C GLN A 151 3.89 3.13 5.51
N LEU A 152 2.74 2.64 5.02
CA LEU A 152 1.59 2.28 5.86
C LEU A 152 1.91 1.11 6.79
N LEU A 153 2.67 0.13 6.31
CA LEU A 153 3.08 -1.04 7.08
C LEU A 153 4.07 -0.66 8.20
N GLU A 154 4.97 0.28 7.93
CA GLU A 154 5.85 0.87 8.94
C GLU A 154 5.06 1.56 10.05
N ALA A 155 4.01 2.30 9.70
CA ALA A 155 3.13 2.94 10.69
C ALA A 155 2.37 1.90 11.54
N LEU A 156 1.95 0.77 10.96
CA LEU A 156 1.37 -0.33 11.73
C LEU A 156 2.35 -0.94 12.74
N HIS A 157 3.63 -0.97 12.39
CA HIS A 157 4.73 -1.51 13.19
C HIS A 157 5.45 -0.45 14.04
N ALA A 158 4.87 0.73 14.23
CA ALA A 158 5.53 1.85 14.94
C ALA A 158 5.94 1.55 16.40
N ARG A 159 5.46 0.45 16.99
CA ARG A 159 5.79 -0.02 18.35
C ARG A 159 6.88 -1.09 18.40
N ASP A 160 7.44 -1.47 17.25
CA ASP A 160 8.47 -2.50 17.16
C ASP A 160 9.82 -2.03 17.73
N THR A 161 10.61 -2.99 18.21
CA THR A 161 11.98 -2.79 18.72
C THR A 161 13.00 -3.38 17.75
N VAL A 162 14.31 -3.12 17.93
CA VAL A 162 15.38 -3.68 17.05
C VAL A 162 15.32 -5.20 16.96
N THR A 163 15.05 -5.85 18.08
CA THR A 163 15.17 -7.30 18.22
C THR A 163 13.82 -8.03 18.24
N ALA A 164 12.70 -7.30 18.16
CA ALA A 164 11.38 -7.91 18.26
C ALA A 164 10.35 -7.06 17.53
N SER A 165 9.71 -7.66 16.52
CA SER A 165 8.49 -7.14 15.94
C SER A 165 7.31 -7.64 16.75
N SER A 166 6.50 -6.71 17.27
CA SER A 166 5.20 -7.05 17.81
C SER A 166 4.31 -7.49 16.65
N ILE A 167 3.47 -8.50 16.84
CA ILE A 167 2.42 -8.79 15.85
C ILE A 167 1.42 -7.63 15.94
N PRO A 168 1.31 -6.76 14.93
CA PRO A 168 0.42 -5.61 15.03
C PRO A 168 -1.02 -6.11 15.09
N SER A 169 -1.83 -5.47 15.96
CA SER A 169 -3.23 -5.84 16.14
C SER A 169 -4.12 -5.35 14.98
N GLY A 170 -3.61 -4.44 14.15
CA GLY A 170 -4.27 -3.92 12.96
C GLY A 170 -4.23 -4.85 11.76
N LEU A 171 -4.57 -4.33 10.59
CA LEU A 171 -4.64 -5.07 9.33
C LEU A 171 -4.29 -4.10 8.21
N LEU A 172 -3.46 -4.51 7.24
CA LEU A 172 -3.28 -3.78 5.98
C LEU A 172 -3.68 -4.68 4.82
N ILE A 173 -4.70 -4.27 4.08
CA ILE A 173 -5.06 -4.87 2.81
C ILE A 173 -4.58 -3.97 1.70
N ALA A 174 -3.72 -4.51 0.84
CA ALA A 174 -3.16 -3.81 -0.31
C ALA A 174 -3.72 -4.41 -1.60
N ASN A 175 -4.38 -3.59 -2.42
CA ASN A 175 -5.07 -4.04 -3.62
C ASN A 175 -4.48 -3.41 -4.89
N ASP A 176 -4.31 -4.20 -5.94
CA ASP A 176 -4.06 -3.68 -7.29
C ASP A 176 -4.80 -4.53 -8.33
N ASN A 177 -5.28 -3.92 -9.40
CA ASN A 177 -6.04 -4.64 -10.43
C ASN A 177 -5.13 -5.45 -11.37
N ASP A 178 -3.84 -5.12 -11.45
CA ASP A 178 -2.87 -5.80 -12.30
C ASP A 178 -2.11 -6.87 -11.50
N HIS A 179 -2.30 -8.12 -11.91
CA HIS A 179 -1.70 -9.28 -11.26
C HIS A 179 -0.15 -9.25 -11.30
N LYS A 180 0.49 -8.75 -12.35
CA LYS A 180 1.96 -8.64 -12.39
C LYS A 180 2.44 -7.58 -11.41
N ARG A 181 1.69 -6.49 -11.26
CA ARG A 181 2.03 -5.40 -10.34
C ARG A 181 1.83 -5.81 -8.88
N THR A 182 0.89 -6.71 -8.55
CA THR A 182 0.78 -7.27 -7.19
C THR A 182 2.02 -8.07 -6.78
N HIS A 183 2.65 -8.82 -7.69
CA HIS A 183 3.92 -9.51 -7.40
C HIS A 183 5.07 -8.54 -7.09
N LEU A 184 5.15 -7.41 -7.80
CA LEU A 184 6.12 -6.35 -7.48
C LEU A 184 5.86 -5.74 -6.09
N LEU A 185 4.59 -5.48 -5.75
CA LEU A 185 4.17 -5.02 -4.44
C LEU A 185 4.57 -5.99 -3.32
N ILE A 186 4.35 -7.30 -3.51
CA ILE A 186 4.75 -8.35 -2.56
C ILE A 186 6.27 -8.32 -2.36
N HIS A 187 7.03 -8.27 -3.46
CA HIS A 187 8.50 -8.21 -3.39
C HIS A 187 9.01 -6.96 -2.66
N GLN A 188 8.42 -5.78 -2.91
CA GLN A 188 8.80 -4.55 -2.19
C GLN A 188 8.43 -4.62 -0.70
N SER A 189 7.28 -5.21 -0.38
CA SER A 189 6.79 -5.34 1.00
C SER A 189 7.53 -6.43 1.79
N ALA A 190 8.16 -7.40 1.13
CA ALA A 190 8.94 -8.46 1.78
C ALA A 190 10.14 -7.95 2.58
N ARG A 191 10.56 -6.69 2.37
CA ARG A 191 11.59 -6.02 3.18
C ARG A 191 11.11 -5.63 4.58
N LEU A 192 9.79 -5.52 4.77
CA LEU A 192 9.15 -5.38 6.07
C LEU A 192 8.07 -6.45 6.21
N PRO A 193 8.45 -7.72 6.46
CA PRO A 193 7.49 -8.79 6.64
C PRO A 193 6.51 -8.46 7.77
N SER A 194 5.21 -8.65 7.54
CA SER A 194 4.19 -8.40 8.55
C SER A 194 3.12 -9.49 8.56
N PRO A 195 2.78 -10.05 9.73
CA PRO A 195 1.63 -10.96 9.87
C PRO A 195 0.27 -10.30 9.60
N ALA A 196 0.23 -8.96 9.50
CA ALA A 196 -0.99 -8.19 9.26
C ALA A 196 -1.17 -7.74 7.81
N LEU A 197 -0.27 -8.12 6.89
CA LEU A 197 -0.38 -7.76 5.48
C LEU A 197 -1.19 -8.80 4.70
N MET A 198 -2.11 -8.33 3.87
CA MET A 198 -2.79 -9.10 2.83
C MET A 198 -2.70 -8.37 1.49
N VAL A 199 -2.51 -9.11 0.39
CA VAL A 199 -2.50 -8.53 -0.96
C VAL A 199 -3.56 -9.17 -1.84
N THR A 200 -4.44 -8.36 -2.42
CA THR A 200 -5.55 -8.79 -3.28
C THR A 200 -5.40 -8.29 -4.72
N ASN A 201 -5.94 -9.04 -5.68
CA ASN A 201 -5.94 -8.64 -7.09
C ASN A 201 -7.36 -8.35 -7.61
N LEU A 202 -7.89 -7.16 -7.34
CA LEU A 202 -9.26 -6.78 -7.68
C LEU A 202 -9.36 -5.37 -8.26
N ASP A 203 -10.44 -5.12 -9.00
CA ASP A 203 -10.83 -3.75 -9.39
C ASP A 203 -11.26 -2.96 -8.15
N ALA A 204 -10.53 -1.89 -7.86
CA ALA A 204 -10.77 -1.00 -6.73
C ALA A 204 -12.16 -0.35 -6.78
N SER A 205 -12.71 -0.10 -7.97
CA SER A 205 -14.02 0.55 -8.13
C SER A 205 -15.19 -0.35 -7.72
N SER A 206 -14.95 -1.66 -7.66
CA SER A 206 -15.93 -2.70 -7.33
C SER A 206 -15.48 -3.63 -6.19
N TYR A 207 -14.46 -3.22 -5.42
CA TYR A 207 -13.83 -4.04 -4.38
C TYR A 207 -14.84 -4.63 -3.38
N PRO A 208 -14.95 -5.95 -3.15
CA PRO A 208 -16.05 -6.55 -2.40
C PRO A 208 -16.03 -6.18 -0.91
N ALA A 209 -17.19 -6.28 -0.25
CA ALA A 209 -17.25 -6.16 1.21
C ALA A 209 -16.70 -7.45 1.84
N ILE A 210 -15.57 -7.33 2.53
CA ILE A 210 -14.97 -8.42 3.29
C ILE A 210 -15.81 -8.67 4.54
N LYS A 211 -15.97 -9.94 4.94
CA LYS A 211 -16.71 -10.31 6.14
C LYS A 211 -15.77 -10.74 7.27
N ILE A 212 -16.10 -10.38 8.50
CA ILE A 212 -15.41 -10.85 9.70
C ILE A 212 -16.42 -11.21 10.78
N VAL A 213 -16.03 -12.10 11.67
CA VAL A 213 -16.79 -12.38 12.89
C VAL A 213 -16.65 -11.21 13.85
N GLN A 214 -17.78 -10.70 14.32
CA GLN A 214 -17.87 -9.65 15.32
C GLN A 214 -18.68 -10.15 16.52
N GLU A 215 -18.19 -9.88 17.72
CA GLU A 215 -18.93 -10.11 18.95
C GLU A 215 -20.10 -9.14 19.05
N THR A 216 -21.26 -9.66 19.42
CA THR A 216 -22.47 -8.88 19.67
C THR A 216 -22.50 -8.46 21.14
N LYS A 217 -23.13 -7.31 21.42
CA LYS A 217 -23.35 -6.83 22.80
C LYS A 217 -24.12 -7.82 23.69
N SER A 218 -24.77 -8.83 23.08
CA SER A 218 -25.52 -9.89 23.75
C SER A 218 -24.70 -11.17 24.00
N GLY A 219 -23.37 -11.15 23.80
CA GLY A 219 -22.50 -12.30 24.07
C GLY A 219 -22.48 -13.38 22.98
N GLY A 220 -22.97 -13.08 21.78
CA GLY A 220 -22.91 -13.99 20.62
C GLY A 220 -21.92 -13.51 19.56
N SER A 221 -21.66 -14.31 18.52
CA SER A 221 -20.82 -13.93 17.39
C SER A 221 -21.64 -13.86 16.10
N LYS A 222 -21.51 -12.80 15.31
CA LYS A 222 -22.16 -12.69 14.00
C LYS A 222 -21.17 -12.36 12.90
N LEU A 223 -21.43 -12.86 11.70
CA LEU A 223 -20.67 -12.50 10.51
C LEU A 223 -21.16 -11.13 10.00
N ALA A 224 -20.27 -10.14 9.94
CA ALA A 224 -20.58 -8.77 9.54
C ALA A 224 -19.53 -8.20 8.58
N PRO A 225 -19.86 -7.17 7.78
CA PRO A 225 -18.87 -6.48 6.95
C PRO A 225 -17.72 -5.89 7.78
N LEU A 226 -16.50 -6.06 7.29
CA LEU A 226 -15.30 -5.37 7.72
C LEU A 226 -15.36 -3.93 7.17
N TYR A 227 -15.26 -2.96 8.07
CA TYR A 227 -15.03 -1.56 7.74
C TYR A 227 -13.61 -1.17 8.14
N PHE A 228 -13.04 -0.25 7.37
CA PHE A 228 -11.66 0.23 7.56
C PHE A 228 -11.64 1.53 8.37
N ASP A 229 -10.67 1.65 9.27
CA ASP A 229 -10.39 2.88 10.01
C ASP A 229 -9.66 3.89 9.10
N ARG A 230 -8.88 3.40 8.13
CA ARG A 230 -8.06 4.21 7.22
C ARG A 230 -8.11 3.65 5.81
N ILE A 231 -8.35 4.50 4.81
CA ILE A 231 -8.32 4.09 3.40
C ILE A 231 -7.46 5.08 2.59
N LEU A 232 -6.47 4.55 1.89
CA LEU A 232 -5.68 5.28 0.92
C LEU A 232 -6.27 5.05 -0.49
N CYS A 233 -6.57 6.14 -1.18
CA CYS A 233 -6.98 6.20 -2.57
C CYS A 233 -5.92 6.94 -3.38
N ASP A 234 -4.75 6.34 -3.56
CA ASP A 234 -3.73 6.81 -4.51
C ASP A 234 -4.09 6.31 -5.92
N VAL A 235 -5.02 7.01 -6.57
CA VAL A 235 -5.73 6.48 -7.73
C VAL A 235 -4.91 6.56 -9.02
N PRO A 236 -5.17 5.68 -10.01
CA PRO A 236 -4.61 5.82 -11.35
C PRO A 236 -4.96 7.20 -11.93
N CYS A 237 -3.96 7.90 -12.44
CA CYS A 237 -4.07 9.27 -12.97
C CYS A 237 -3.21 9.44 -14.23
N SER A 238 -3.38 10.56 -14.93
CA SER A 238 -2.59 10.92 -16.12
C SER A 238 -1.09 11.07 -15.82
N GLY A 239 -0.76 11.35 -14.55
CA GLY A 239 0.60 11.41 -14.04
C GLY A 239 1.38 12.65 -14.49
N ASP A 240 0.74 13.69 -14.97
CA ASP A 240 1.42 14.88 -15.50
C ASP A 240 2.13 15.74 -14.44
N GLY A 241 1.86 15.53 -13.16
CA GLY A 241 2.72 16.02 -12.07
C GLY A 241 4.12 15.37 -12.04
N THR A 242 4.32 14.28 -12.79
CA THR A 242 5.57 13.52 -12.84
C THR A 242 6.48 13.84 -14.02
N ILE A 243 6.19 14.88 -14.81
CA ILE A 243 6.95 15.22 -16.04
C ILE A 243 8.48 15.30 -15.81
N ARG A 244 8.92 15.76 -14.63
CA ARG A 244 10.35 15.85 -14.26
C ARG A 244 11.07 14.49 -14.23
N LYS A 245 10.34 13.40 -13.94
CA LYS A 245 10.87 12.02 -13.94
C LYS A 245 10.43 11.20 -15.16
N ASN A 246 9.23 11.48 -15.69
CA ASN A 246 8.66 10.80 -16.85
C ASN A 246 8.47 11.78 -18.01
N ILE A 247 9.58 12.11 -18.68
CA ILE A 247 9.62 13.05 -19.81
C ILE A 247 8.74 12.58 -20.98
N GLY A 248 8.42 11.28 -21.06
CA GLY A 248 7.51 10.75 -22.07
C GLY A 248 6.15 11.45 -22.06
N ILE A 249 5.62 11.76 -20.88
CA ILE A 249 4.34 12.45 -20.70
C ILE A 249 4.35 13.80 -21.41
N TRP A 250 5.43 14.58 -21.31
CA TRP A 250 5.55 15.89 -21.96
C TRP A 250 5.27 15.84 -23.47
N LYS A 251 5.66 14.73 -24.13
CA LYS A 251 5.50 14.57 -25.59
C LYS A 251 4.08 14.21 -25.99
N THR A 252 3.35 13.48 -25.15
CA THR A 252 2.03 12.92 -25.49
C THR A 252 0.87 13.63 -24.80
N TRP A 253 1.14 14.41 -23.75
CA TRP A 253 0.16 15.05 -22.87
C TRP A 253 -0.99 15.72 -23.62
N GLN A 254 -2.22 15.46 -23.21
CA GLN A 254 -3.43 16.13 -23.71
C GLN A 254 -4.52 16.15 -22.62
N PRO A 255 -5.48 17.10 -22.66
CA PRO A 255 -6.55 17.16 -21.66
C PRO A 255 -7.37 15.88 -21.54
N GLY A 256 -7.54 15.17 -22.66
CA GLY A 256 -8.28 13.90 -22.72
C GLY A 256 -7.70 12.78 -21.84
N ASP A 257 -6.42 12.85 -21.50
CA ASP A 257 -5.77 11.83 -20.65
C ASP A 257 -6.37 11.83 -19.22
N GLY A 258 -6.72 13.02 -18.69
CA GLY A 258 -7.39 13.14 -17.40
C GLY A 258 -8.89 12.86 -17.47
N ASN A 259 -9.57 13.34 -18.52
CA ASN A 259 -11.02 13.13 -18.70
C ASN A 259 -11.39 11.64 -18.72
N GLY A 260 -10.56 10.79 -19.35
CA GLY A 260 -10.80 9.34 -19.43
C GLY A 260 -10.75 8.62 -18.08
N LEU A 261 -10.12 9.22 -17.06
CA LEU A 261 -9.92 8.62 -15.74
C LEU A 261 -10.90 9.15 -14.69
N HIS A 262 -11.48 10.32 -14.90
CA HIS A 262 -12.38 11.00 -13.96
C HIS A 262 -13.47 10.07 -13.39
N SER A 263 -14.27 9.44 -14.25
CA SER A 263 -15.35 8.55 -13.78
C SER A 263 -14.84 7.31 -13.04
N LEU A 264 -13.65 6.80 -13.37
CA LEU A 264 -13.04 5.69 -12.64
C LEU A 264 -12.61 6.15 -11.24
N GLN A 265 -11.95 7.30 -11.14
CA GLN A 265 -11.49 7.88 -9.89
C GLN A 265 -12.66 8.18 -8.94
N VAL A 266 -13.76 8.73 -9.46
CA VAL A 266 -15.01 8.93 -8.69
C VAL A 266 -15.56 7.60 -8.16
N ARG A 267 -15.63 6.56 -8.99
CA ARG A 267 -16.12 5.24 -8.54
C ARG A 267 -15.23 4.61 -7.47
N ILE A 268 -13.90 4.73 -7.60
CA ILE A 268 -12.95 4.25 -6.57
C ILE A 268 -13.17 4.99 -5.25
N LEU A 269 -13.29 6.32 -5.28
CA LEU A 269 -13.52 7.12 -4.09
C LEU A 269 -14.89 6.83 -3.46
N GLN A 270 -15.95 6.70 -4.25
CA GLN A 270 -17.27 6.25 -3.76
C GLN A 270 -17.20 4.88 -3.12
N ARG A 271 -16.41 3.95 -3.69
CA ARG A 271 -16.25 2.63 -3.10
C ARG A 271 -15.53 2.70 -1.76
N ALA A 272 -14.46 3.50 -1.65
CA ALA A 272 -13.77 3.75 -0.39
C ALA A 272 -14.69 4.35 0.68
N MET A 273 -15.50 5.36 0.33
CA MET A 273 -16.50 5.95 1.22
C MET A 273 -17.47 4.92 1.80
N ASN A 274 -17.90 3.94 0.99
CA ASN A 274 -18.79 2.86 1.43
C ASN A 274 -18.11 1.80 2.33
N LEU A 275 -16.79 1.67 2.26
CA LEU A 275 -16.00 0.73 3.04
C LEU A 275 -15.43 1.35 4.34
N LEU A 276 -15.62 2.66 4.53
CA LEU A 276 -15.08 3.38 5.68
C LEU A 276 -15.96 3.21 6.91
N LYS A 277 -15.31 3.05 8.08
CA LYS A 277 -15.94 3.14 9.40
C LYS A 277 -16.48 4.56 9.67
N HIS A 278 -17.28 4.74 10.72
CA HIS A 278 -17.89 6.04 11.05
C HIS A 278 -16.87 7.12 11.44
N ASP A 279 -15.86 6.75 12.21
CA ASP A 279 -14.73 7.55 12.69
C ASP A 279 -13.48 7.38 11.81
N GLY A 280 -13.65 6.80 10.62
CA GLY A 280 -12.55 6.53 9.71
C GLY A 280 -12.14 7.74 8.89
N ARG A 281 -10.95 7.66 8.28
CA ARG A 281 -10.40 8.68 7.38
C ARG A 281 -10.02 8.10 6.02
N ILE A 282 -10.29 8.86 4.96
CA ILE A 282 -9.85 8.59 3.60
C ILE A 282 -8.81 9.64 3.21
N VAL A 283 -7.72 9.22 2.57
CA VAL A 283 -6.85 10.12 1.84
C VAL A 283 -6.94 9.79 0.36
N TYR A 284 -7.41 10.75 -0.42
CA TYR A 284 -7.39 10.71 -1.88
C TYR A 284 -6.14 11.43 -2.38
N SER A 285 -5.41 10.83 -3.31
CA SER A 285 -4.23 11.47 -3.91
C SER A 285 -4.04 11.11 -5.37
N THR A 286 -3.43 12.04 -6.11
CA THR A 286 -2.98 11.84 -7.48
C THR A 286 -1.60 12.47 -7.68
N CYS A 287 -0.85 11.97 -8.66
CA CYS A 287 0.32 12.66 -9.21
C CYS A 287 -0.02 13.45 -10.48
N SER A 288 -1.23 14.03 -10.51
CA SER A 288 -1.75 14.88 -11.59
C SER A 288 -1.93 16.31 -11.13
N LEU A 289 -1.66 17.25 -12.02
CA LEU A 289 -1.96 18.67 -11.86
C LEU A 289 -3.38 19.00 -12.32
N ASN A 290 -4.03 18.12 -13.08
CA ASN A 290 -5.28 18.37 -13.74
C ASN A 290 -6.46 18.48 -12.75
N PRO A 291 -7.18 19.61 -12.68
CA PRO A 291 -8.34 19.75 -11.79
C PRO A 291 -9.48 18.76 -12.06
N VAL A 292 -9.60 18.26 -13.29
CA VAL A 292 -10.58 17.22 -13.66
C VAL A 292 -10.32 15.90 -12.91
N GLU A 293 -9.05 15.60 -12.62
CA GLU A 293 -8.68 14.42 -11.85
C GLU A 293 -8.62 14.70 -10.35
N ASN A 294 -8.76 15.95 -9.92
CA ASN A 294 -8.51 16.38 -8.55
C ASN A 294 -9.80 16.92 -7.94
N GLU A 295 -10.01 18.24 -7.94
CA GLU A 295 -11.17 18.88 -7.31
C GLU A 295 -12.49 18.45 -7.93
N ALA A 296 -12.53 18.18 -9.24
CA ALA A 296 -13.74 17.70 -9.89
C ALA A 296 -14.17 16.32 -9.34
N VAL A 297 -13.21 15.41 -9.13
CA VAL A 297 -13.47 14.09 -8.52
C VAL A 297 -13.96 14.24 -7.09
N ILE A 298 -13.31 15.09 -6.29
CA ILE A 298 -13.71 15.36 -4.91
C ILE A 298 -15.11 15.95 -4.85
N ALA A 299 -15.39 16.95 -5.70
CA ALA A 299 -16.66 17.64 -5.75
C ALA A 299 -17.80 16.68 -6.15
N GLU A 300 -17.63 15.90 -7.22
CA GLU A 300 -18.62 14.91 -7.64
C GLU A 300 -18.83 13.85 -6.55
N ALA A 301 -17.75 13.36 -5.92
CA ALA A 301 -17.88 12.34 -4.88
C ALA A 301 -18.61 12.85 -3.62
N LEU A 302 -18.35 14.08 -3.18
CA LEU A 302 -19.05 14.70 -2.05
C LEU A 302 -20.53 14.96 -2.36
N LYS A 303 -20.87 15.31 -3.61
CA LYS A 303 -22.26 15.43 -4.06
C LYS A 303 -23.01 14.11 -4.05
N LEU A 304 -22.38 13.05 -4.56
CA LEU A 304 -22.95 11.71 -4.55
C LEU A 304 -23.07 11.13 -3.14
N ASN A 305 -22.20 11.57 -2.21
CA ASN A 305 -22.23 11.11 -0.83
C ASN A 305 -22.14 12.28 0.18
N PRO A 306 -23.26 13.00 0.43
CA PRO A 306 -23.29 14.18 1.29
C PRO A 306 -22.96 13.91 2.76
N ALA A 307 -22.87 12.65 3.17
CA ALA A 307 -22.46 12.24 4.50
C ALA A 307 -20.96 12.45 4.76
N PHE A 308 -20.18 12.78 3.74
CA PHE A 308 -18.75 13.06 3.83
C PHE A 308 -18.44 14.56 3.75
N GLN A 309 -17.26 14.93 4.22
CA GLN A 309 -16.72 16.28 4.13
C GLN A 309 -15.19 16.25 4.00
N LEU A 310 -14.62 17.32 3.46
CA LEU A 310 -13.17 17.57 3.53
C LEU A 310 -12.76 17.94 4.96
N VAL A 311 -11.55 17.54 5.33
CA VAL A 311 -10.93 17.85 6.62
C VAL A 311 -9.83 18.88 6.41
N ASP A 312 -9.85 19.95 7.20
CA ASP A 312 -8.74 20.89 7.25
C ASP A 312 -7.55 20.26 8.00
N VAL A 313 -6.45 20.07 7.27
CA VAL A 313 -5.18 19.53 7.79
C VAL A 313 -4.04 20.55 7.67
N SER A 314 -4.37 21.85 7.64
CA SER A 314 -3.40 22.95 7.62
C SER A 314 -2.42 22.94 8.80
N SER A 315 -2.84 22.43 9.95
CA SER A 315 -2.00 22.28 11.15
C SER A 315 -1.02 21.10 11.07
N MET A 316 -1.25 20.12 10.19
CA MET A 316 -0.36 18.98 9.99
C MET A 316 0.76 19.33 9.00
N LEU A 317 2.00 18.96 9.30
CA LEU A 317 3.18 19.23 8.46
C LEU A 317 3.34 20.74 8.12
N PRO A 318 3.53 21.62 9.13
CA PRO A 318 3.53 23.08 8.93
C PRO A 318 4.64 23.58 7.99
N GLU A 319 5.76 22.86 7.91
CA GLU A 319 6.90 23.22 7.02
C GLU A 319 6.67 22.79 5.56
N LEU A 320 5.57 22.07 5.26
CA LEU A 320 5.23 21.66 3.90
C LEU A 320 4.64 22.85 3.14
N LYS A 321 5.30 23.25 2.05
CA LYS A 321 4.73 24.25 1.14
C LYS A 321 3.65 23.61 0.28
N ARG A 322 2.45 24.18 0.35
CA ARG A 322 1.26 23.73 -0.37
C ARG A 322 0.37 24.92 -0.74
N SER A 323 -0.37 24.77 -1.82
CA SER A 323 -1.40 25.70 -2.27
C SER A 323 -2.79 25.09 -2.01
N PRO A 324 -3.82 25.92 -1.77
CA PRO A 324 -5.18 25.44 -1.59
C PRO A 324 -5.74 24.82 -2.88
N GLY A 325 -6.75 23.97 -2.74
CA GLY A 325 -7.52 23.45 -3.86
C GLY A 325 -8.25 24.55 -4.64
N LEU A 326 -8.49 24.28 -5.92
CA LEU A 326 -9.16 25.21 -6.83
C LEU A 326 -10.69 25.18 -6.61
N THR A 327 -11.30 26.36 -6.63
CA THR A 327 -12.77 26.51 -6.63
C THR A 327 -13.33 26.68 -8.04
N THR A 328 -12.47 26.98 -9.02
CA THR A 328 -12.86 27.15 -10.41
C THR A 328 -11.87 26.46 -11.33
N TRP A 329 -12.35 25.79 -12.37
CA TRP A 329 -11.54 25.16 -13.42
C TRP A 329 -12.33 25.12 -14.73
N ARG A 330 -11.64 24.82 -15.82
CA ARG A 330 -12.20 24.77 -17.18
C ARG A 330 -11.85 23.45 -17.84
N SER A 331 -12.85 22.74 -18.34
CA SER A 331 -12.64 21.44 -18.99
C SER A 331 -12.51 21.58 -20.50
N SER A 332 -11.80 20.64 -21.13
CA SER A 332 -11.55 20.66 -22.58
C SER A 332 -11.56 19.25 -23.16
N VAL A 333 -12.17 19.12 -24.34
CA VAL A 333 -12.09 17.92 -25.20
C VAL A 333 -11.25 18.15 -26.45
N ASP A 334 -10.73 19.37 -26.60
CA ASP A 334 -9.90 19.79 -27.71
C ASP A 334 -8.45 19.36 -27.48
N LYS A 335 -7.89 18.59 -28.42
CA LYS A 335 -6.49 18.11 -28.34
C LYS A 335 -5.47 19.25 -28.35
N THR A 336 -5.82 20.40 -28.94
CA THR A 336 -4.96 21.59 -28.96
C THR A 336 -5.05 22.41 -27.67
N SER A 337 -6.03 22.12 -26.82
CA SER A 337 -6.32 22.85 -25.57
C SER A 337 -6.60 24.34 -25.76
N MET A 338 -6.96 24.77 -26.96
CA MET A 338 -7.26 26.17 -27.28
C MET A 338 -8.70 26.52 -26.91
N LYS A 339 -9.63 25.56 -27.00
CA LYS A 339 -11.01 25.70 -26.51
C LYS A 339 -11.16 25.04 -25.14
N THR A 340 -11.60 25.80 -24.14
CA THR A 340 -11.93 25.33 -22.78
C THR A 340 -13.27 25.90 -22.34
N TYR A 341 -13.99 25.20 -21.48
CA TYR A 341 -15.35 25.55 -21.05
C TYR A 341 -15.41 25.62 -19.53
N GLY A 342 -16.00 26.67 -18.97
CA GLY A 342 -16.09 26.89 -17.53
C GLY A 342 -17.28 26.21 -16.85
N SER A 343 -18.31 25.83 -17.61
CA SER A 343 -19.48 25.11 -17.09
C SER A 343 -20.00 24.05 -18.06
N TYR A 344 -20.75 23.08 -17.53
CA TYR A 344 -21.40 22.06 -18.36
C TYR A 344 -22.43 22.66 -19.33
N LYS A 345 -23.14 23.72 -18.92
CA LYS A 345 -24.11 24.44 -19.76
C LYS A 345 -23.41 25.10 -20.96
N GLU A 346 -22.31 25.83 -20.70
CA GLU A 346 -21.47 26.44 -21.75
C GLU A 346 -20.99 25.36 -22.73
N TYR A 347 -20.48 24.24 -22.21
CA TYR A 347 -20.01 23.12 -23.01
C TYR A 347 -21.09 22.49 -23.90
N GLN A 348 -22.28 22.21 -23.36
CA GLN A 348 -23.39 21.62 -24.12
C GLN A 348 -23.94 22.55 -25.21
N SER A 349 -23.90 23.86 -24.97
CA SER A 349 -24.30 24.90 -25.92
C SER A 349 -23.27 25.24 -26.99
N SER A 350 -22.08 24.62 -26.95
CA SER A 350 -20.97 24.94 -27.86
C SER A 350 -21.20 24.44 -29.29
N ASP A 351 -20.41 24.98 -30.21
CA ASP A 351 -20.37 24.63 -31.64
C ASP A 351 -19.73 23.26 -31.93
N LEU A 352 -19.47 22.46 -30.90
CA LEU A 352 -18.80 21.16 -31.03
C LEU A 352 -19.71 20.08 -31.63
N ASP A 353 -19.07 19.19 -32.39
CA ASP A 353 -19.68 17.96 -32.89
C ASP A 353 -20.39 17.18 -31.78
N ALA A 354 -21.52 16.54 -32.11
CA ALA A 354 -22.32 15.78 -31.16
C ALA A 354 -21.51 14.70 -30.41
N ASN A 355 -20.58 14.03 -31.09
CA ASN A 355 -19.71 13.01 -30.50
C ASN A 355 -18.71 13.58 -29.48
N LEU A 356 -18.30 14.85 -29.62
CA LEU A 356 -17.44 15.49 -28.64
C LEU A 356 -18.26 15.84 -27.40
N ARG A 357 -19.47 16.40 -27.57
CA ARG A 357 -20.36 16.81 -26.47
C ARG A 357 -20.77 15.68 -25.51
N THR A 358 -20.62 14.41 -25.90
CA THR A 358 -20.86 13.25 -25.01
C THR A 358 -19.66 12.83 -24.16
N LYS A 359 -18.46 13.37 -24.41
CA LYS A 359 -17.22 12.94 -23.74
C LYS A 359 -17.05 13.46 -22.31
N LEU A 360 -17.69 14.58 -21.97
CA LEU A 360 -17.64 15.15 -20.62
C LEU A 360 -19.03 15.07 -19.99
N THR A 361 -19.05 14.75 -18.71
CA THR A 361 -20.23 14.80 -17.85
C THR A 361 -20.25 16.08 -17.03
N GLU A 362 -21.36 16.35 -16.34
CA GLU A 362 -21.48 17.50 -15.45
C GLU A 362 -20.40 17.50 -14.34
N GLY A 363 -20.03 16.34 -13.82
CA GLY A 363 -18.98 16.18 -12.81
C GLY A 363 -17.59 16.67 -13.21
N HIS A 364 -17.32 16.83 -14.52
CA HIS A 364 -16.06 17.40 -15.00
C HIS A 364 -15.94 18.91 -14.77
N PHE A 365 -17.01 19.59 -14.37
CA PHE A 365 -17.06 21.05 -14.25
C PHE A 365 -17.22 21.48 -12.78
N PRO A 366 -16.81 22.71 -12.43
CA PRO A 366 -17.09 23.27 -11.12
C PRO A 366 -18.59 23.27 -10.85
N PRO A 367 -19.05 22.73 -9.72
CA PRO A 367 -20.46 22.79 -9.39
C PRO A 367 -20.95 24.19 -9.01
N ASP A 368 -22.25 24.45 -9.15
CA ASP A 368 -22.84 25.74 -8.76
C ASP A 368 -22.69 26.04 -7.25
N ASP A 369 -22.58 25.00 -6.41
CA ASP A 369 -22.47 25.03 -4.95
C ASP A 369 -21.05 24.76 -4.42
N VAL A 370 -20.00 25.07 -5.19
CA VAL A 370 -18.57 24.88 -4.83
C VAL A 370 -18.24 25.38 -3.41
N GLU A 371 -18.79 26.53 -3.01
CA GLU A 371 -18.49 27.16 -1.72
C GLU A 371 -18.87 26.27 -0.52
N SER A 372 -19.88 25.41 -0.68
CA SER A 372 -20.32 24.49 0.37
C SER A 372 -19.42 23.27 0.57
N LEU A 373 -18.53 23.00 -0.39
CA LEU A 373 -17.71 21.78 -0.43
C LEU A 373 -16.36 21.94 0.26
N ASN A 374 -15.97 23.16 0.66
CA ASN A 374 -14.67 23.47 1.26
C ASN A 374 -13.47 22.96 0.44
N LEU A 375 -13.55 23.05 -0.90
CA LEU A 375 -12.46 22.63 -1.81
C LEU A 375 -11.08 23.26 -1.50
N PRO A 376 -10.97 24.47 -0.91
CA PRO A 376 -9.68 25.00 -0.45
C PRO A 376 -8.95 24.13 0.58
N PHE A 377 -9.62 23.17 1.24
CA PHE A 377 -8.97 22.19 2.14
C PHE A 377 -8.22 21.09 1.38
N CYS A 378 -8.47 20.92 0.09
CA CYS A 378 -7.59 20.13 -0.75
C CYS A 378 -6.21 20.81 -0.84
N MET A 379 -5.17 20.01 -1.05
CA MET A 379 -3.79 20.47 -1.07
C MET A 379 -3.16 20.18 -2.42
N ARG A 380 -2.58 21.22 -3.01
CA ARG A 380 -1.76 21.14 -4.22
C ARG A 380 -0.31 21.38 -3.87
N ILE A 381 0.56 20.52 -4.40
CA ILE A 381 2.00 20.65 -4.25
C ILE A 381 2.59 20.91 -5.62
N TYR A 382 3.34 22.01 -5.74
CA TYR A 382 3.94 22.43 -7.00
C TYR A 382 5.46 22.31 -6.97
N PRO A 383 6.08 21.92 -8.12
CA PRO A 383 7.51 21.73 -8.21
C PRO A 383 8.36 22.92 -7.76
N HIS A 384 7.99 24.15 -8.16
CA HIS A 384 8.80 25.36 -7.94
C HIS A 384 8.81 25.85 -6.50
N LEU A 385 7.89 25.39 -5.65
CA LEU A 385 7.81 25.86 -4.27
C LEU A 385 8.89 25.23 -3.38
N GLN A 386 9.20 23.95 -3.60
CA GLN A 386 10.08 23.16 -2.72
C GLN A 386 10.80 22.00 -3.42
N ASP A 387 11.03 22.13 -4.73
CA ASP A 387 11.81 21.20 -5.55
C ASP A 387 11.30 19.74 -5.56
N THR A 388 10.00 19.57 -5.81
CA THR A 388 9.34 18.26 -5.87
C THR A 388 8.68 17.99 -7.22
N GLY A 389 7.99 16.86 -7.38
CA GLY A 389 6.98 16.70 -8.42
C GLY A 389 5.72 17.51 -8.11
N GLY A 390 4.79 17.50 -9.07
CA GLY A 390 3.42 17.98 -8.90
C GLY A 390 2.55 16.91 -8.25
N PHE A 391 1.71 17.28 -7.29
CA PHE A 391 0.91 16.32 -6.54
C PHE A 391 -0.36 16.94 -5.95
N PHE A 392 -1.38 16.11 -5.73
CA PHE A 392 -2.65 16.51 -5.12
C PHE A 392 -3.01 15.57 -3.97
N VAL A 393 -3.54 16.14 -2.88
CA VAL A 393 -4.01 15.39 -1.71
C VAL A 393 -5.31 16.00 -1.20
N ALA A 394 -6.29 15.16 -0.88
CA ALA A 394 -7.51 15.53 -0.17
C ALA A 394 -7.78 14.54 0.97
N VAL A 395 -8.17 15.06 2.13
CA VAL A 395 -8.49 14.25 3.33
C VAL A 395 -9.99 14.33 3.58
N LEU A 396 -10.65 13.17 3.68
CA LEU A 396 -12.10 13.08 3.84
C LEU A 396 -12.48 12.23 5.06
N GLU A 397 -13.52 12.65 5.75
CA GLU A 397 -14.12 11.94 6.89
C GLU A 397 -15.66 12.00 6.78
N LYS A 398 -16.36 11.12 7.49
CA LYS A 398 -17.82 11.23 7.61
C LYS A 398 -18.16 12.41 8.52
N LYS A 399 -19.21 13.15 8.18
CA LYS A 399 -19.78 14.21 9.01
C LYS A 399 -20.24 13.61 10.34
N ASN A 400 -19.80 14.20 11.45
CA ASN A 400 -20.29 13.84 12.77
C ASN A 400 -21.77 14.22 12.90
N GLN A 401 -22.66 13.24 12.88
CA GLN A 401 -24.11 13.44 13.05
C GLN A 401 -24.51 14.01 14.43
N ASN A 402 -23.57 14.07 15.38
CA ASN A 402 -23.81 14.56 16.74
C ASN A 402 -23.60 16.09 16.92
N LEU A 403 -23.24 16.81 15.86
CA LEU A 403 -23.20 18.29 15.87
C LEU A 403 -24.43 18.84 15.14
N VAL A 404 -25.62 18.52 15.66
CA VAL A 404 -26.79 19.36 15.37
C VAL A 404 -26.77 20.47 16.42
N PRO A 405 -26.64 21.75 16.05
CA PRO A 405 -26.85 22.84 16.99
C PRO A 405 -28.25 22.70 17.56
N GLU A 406 -28.40 22.73 18.88
CA GLU A 406 -29.70 22.65 19.57
C GLU A 406 -30.71 23.56 18.86
N ALA A 407 -31.66 22.93 18.17
CA ALA A 407 -32.77 23.65 17.57
C ALA A 407 -33.55 24.31 18.70
N GLN A 408 -33.59 25.64 18.68
CA GLN A 408 -34.42 26.45 19.58
C GLN A 408 -35.84 25.87 19.64
N PRO A 409 -36.45 25.74 20.84
CA PRO A 409 -37.75 25.12 20.97
C PRO A 409 -38.81 25.98 20.28
N ARG A 410 -39.28 25.52 19.12
CA ARG A 410 -40.47 26.07 18.47
C ARG A 410 -41.68 25.77 19.36
N LYS A 411 -42.26 26.82 19.95
CA LYS A 411 -43.60 26.79 20.57
C LYS A 411 -44.59 26.20 19.56
N ARG A 412 -45.22 25.08 19.92
CA ARG A 412 -46.36 24.53 19.18
C ARG A 412 -47.62 25.19 19.71
N ASP A 413 -48.27 25.98 18.87
CA ASP A 413 -49.68 26.32 19.06
C ASP A 413 -50.54 25.09 18.71
N VAL A 414 -51.41 24.75 19.65
CA VAL A 414 -52.39 23.67 19.55
C VAL A 414 -53.60 24.17 18.77
N LYS A 415 -53.96 23.48 17.68
CA LYS A 415 -55.35 23.40 17.22
C LYS A 415 -55.65 21.97 16.76
N GLU A 416 -56.62 21.38 17.43
CA GLU A 416 -57.26 20.10 17.13
C GLU A 416 -58.00 20.13 15.78
N SER A 417 -57.95 19.02 15.05
CA SER A 417 -59.17 18.36 14.58
C SER A 417 -58.88 16.92 14.15
N SER A 418 -59.69 16.05 14.72
CA SER A 418 -59.95 14.61 14.51
C SER A 418 -59.98 14.12 13.06
N GLU A 419 -59.42 12.93 12.81
CA GLU A 419 -60.16 11.70 12.49
C GLU A 419 -59.19 10.56 12.10
N ALA A 420 -59.41 9.37 12.65
CA ALA A 420 -58.87 8.09 12.20
C ALA A 420 -60.06 7.29 11.62
N PRO A 421 -59.89 6.33 10.69
CA PRO A 421 -59.44 5.00 11.15
C PRO A 421 -58.69 4.10 10.13
N GLU A 422 -58.04 3.10 10.75
CA GLU A 422 -57.93 1.67 10.42
C GLU A 422 -57.08 1.10 9.26
N ALA A 423 -56.35 0.06 9.68
CA ALA A 423 -55.50 -0.83 8.93
C ALA A 423 -56.27 -1.99 8.28
N LYS A 424 -55.75 -2.52 7.16
CA LYS A 424 -55.93 -3.92 6.73
C LYS A 424 -54.73 -4.38 5.87
N ARG A 425 -54.13 -5.52 6.25
CA ARG A 425 -53.31 -6.40 5.38
C ARG A 425 -54.22 -7.31 4.55
N PRO A 426 -53.83 -7.74 3.34
CA PRO A 426 -53.46 -9.17 3.10
C PRO A 426 -52.27 -9.32 2.11
N ARG A 427 -51.33 -10.26 2.32
CA ARG A 427 -51.19 -11.68 1.89
C ARG A 427 -50.70 -11.93 0.45
N LEU A 428 -49.72 -12.84 0.38
CA LEU A 428 -49.02 -13.45 -0.78
C LEU A 428 -49.93 -14.30 -1.68
N GLU A 429 -49.61 -14.35 -2.98
CA GLU A 429 -49.64 -15.57 -3.81
C GLU A 429 -48.55 -15.53 -4.91
N GLU A 430 -47.97 -16.70 -5.17
CA GLU A 430 -47.02 -17.04 -6.23
C GLU A 430 -47.75 -17.24 -7.58
N ASN A 431 -47.12 -16.92 -8.73
CA ASN A 431 -46.80 -17.95 -9.74
C ASN A 431 -46.21 -17.43 -11.08
N PHE A 432 -45.29 -18.27 -11.59
CA PHE A 432 -44.93 -18.60 -12.98
C PHE A 432 -44.16 -17.66 -13.92
N ALA A 433 -42.97 -18.19 -14.27
CA ALA A 433 -42.50 -18.54 -15.62
C ALA A 433 -41.46 -17.65 -16.32
N ALA A 434 -40.34 -18.31 -16.60
CA ALA A 434 -39.22 -17.88 -17.42
C ALA A 434 -39.58 -17.66 -18.89
N LYS A 435 -38.89 -16.71 -19.53
CA LYS A 435 -38.51 -16.79 -20.95
C LYS A 435 -37.16 -16.08 -21.16
N SER A 436 -36.22 -16.87 -21.63
CA SER A 436 -34.93 -16.51 -22.22
C SER A 436 -35.09 -15.63 -23.46
N LYS A 437 -34.18 -14.68 -23.66
CA LYS A 437 -33.66 -14.31 -24.98
C LYS A 437 -32.27 -13.68 -24.84
N GLU A 438 -31.33 -14.30 -25.53
CA GLU A 438 -30.01 -13.79 -25.88
C GLU A 438 -30.14 -12.51 -26.71
N ASP A 439 -29.20 -11.58 -26.52
CA ASP A 439 -28.64 -10.76 -27.60
C ASP A 439 -27.30 -10.15 -27.11
N THR A 440 -26.22 -10.59 -27.73
CA THR A 440 -24.89 -9.94 -27.73
C THR A 440 -24.90 -8.76 -28.70
N PRO A 441 -24.05 -7.73 -28.48
CA PRO A 441 -22.89 -7.65 -29.38
C PRO A 441 -21.58 -7.13 -28.76
N ALA A 442 -20.50 -7.83 -29.15
CA ALA A 442 -19.19 -7.34 -29.63
C ALA A 442 -18.52 -6.13 -28.93
N ALA A 443 -17.54 -6.44 -28.07
CA ALA A 443 -16.47 -5.53 -27.68
C ALA A 443 -15.32 -5.59 -28.70
N THR A 444 -15.00 -4.45 -29.31
CA THR A 444 -13.81 -4.26 -30.16
C THR A 444 -12.63 -3.82 -29.29
N SER A 445 -11.52 -4.53 -29.45
CA SER A 445 -10.25 -4.36 -28.76
C SER A 445 -9.42 -3.25 -29.40
N GLY A 446 -9.11 -2.20 -28.63
CA GLY A 446 -8.14 -1.17 -28.98
C GLY A 446 -6.80 -1.45 -28.31
N SER A 447 -5.77 -1.71 -29.13
CA SER A 447 -4.42 -2.07 -28.68
C SER A 447 -3.68 -0.90 -28.03
N ALA A 448 -3.13 -1.09 -26.82
CA ALA A 448 -2.18 -0.17 -26.20
C ALA A 448 -0.75 -0.70 -26.37
N SER A 449 0.09 0.17 -26.91
CA SER A 449 1.49 -0.05 -27.28
C SER A 449 2.40 -0.21 -26.05
N LYS A 450 3.29 -1.21 -26.13
CA LYS A 450 4.38 -1.49 -25.18
C LYS A 450 5.42 -0.37 -25.20
N ALA A 451 5.89 0.03 -24.02
CA ALA A 451 7.18 0.69 -23.83
C ALA A 451 8.03 -0.16 -22.86
N GLU A 452 9.21 -0.55 -23.32
CA GLU A 452 10.18 -1.41 -22.63
C GLU A 452 10.97 -0.64 -21.57
N ILE A 453 11.29 -1.32 -20.46
CA ILE A 453 12.31 -0.93 -19.48
C ILE A 453 13.29 -2.12 -19.36
N PRO A 454 14.62 -1.90 -19.26
CA PRO A 454 15.61 -2.92 -19.55
C PRO A 454 15.75 -3.99 -18.46
N THR A 455 15.80 -5.24 -18.89
CA THR A 455 16.05 -6.46 -18.09
C THR A 455 17.53 -6.72 -17.86
N ALA A 456 17.87 -7.19 -16.67
CA ALA A 456 19.07 -7.99 -16.39
C ALA A 456 18.68 -9.49 -16.39
N PRO A 457 19.63 -10.42 -16.66
CA PRO A 457 19.35 -11.65 -17.39
C PRO A 457 18.71 -12.76 -16.54
N ALA A 458 17.82 -13.54 -17.20
CA ALA A 458 17.15 -14.72 -16.66
C ALA A 458 18.01 -15.99 -16.84
N MET A 459 17.95 -16.90 -15.88
CA MET A 459 18.36 -18.31 -16.00
C MET A 459 17.10 -19.17 -16.10
N ASP A 460 17.09 -20.07 -17.09
CA ASP A 460 16.03 -21.02 -17.40
C ASP A 460 15.86 -22.10 -16.32
N VAL A 461 14.60 -22.50 -16.07
CA VAL A 461 14.27 -23.74 -15.34
C VAL A 461 13.20 -24.48 -16.14
N GLU A 462 13.61 -25.59 -16.74
CA GLU A 462 12.75 -26.57 -17.42
C GLU A 462 11.89 -27.34 -16.42
N THR A 463 10.59 -27.45 -16.68
CA THR A 463 9.66 -28.34 -15.97
C THR A 463 9.46 -29.63 -16.76
N GLY A 464 10.06 -30.72 -16.30
CA GLY A 464 9.81 -32.07 -16.79
C GLY A 464 8.60 -32.70 -16.08
N SER A 465 7.55 -33.00 -16.85
CA SER A 465 6.38 -33.77 -16.43
C SER A 465 6.64 -35.27 -16.60
N THR A 466 6.48 -36.07 -15.54
CA THR A 466 6.35 -37.53 -15.65
C THR A 466 5.06 -38.00 -14.97
N THR A 467 4.23 -38.66 -15.76
CA THR A 467 2.96 -39.30 -15.41
C THR A 467 3.22 -40.69 -14.82
N VAL A 468 2.62 -41.01 -13.67
CA VAL A 468 2.39 -42.39 -13.24
C VAL A 468 1.01 -42.47 -12.58
N GLY A 469 0.15 -43.36 -13.07
CA GLY A 469 -1.20 -43.60 -12.55
C GLY A 469 -1.27 -44.84 -11.67
N PHE A 470 -2.20 -44.83 -10.71
CA PHE A 470 -2.88 -45.95 -10.05
C PHE A 470 -4.16 -45.32 -9.44
N GLY A 471 -5.37 -45.88 -9.51
CA GLY A 471 -5.79 -47.20 -9.04
C GLY A 471 -6.75 -46.96 -7.86
N GLU A 472 -8.05 -47.22 -8.07
CA GLU A 472 -9.15 -46.91 -7.14
C GLU A 472 -9.10 -47.71 -5.82
N GLY A 473 -9.53 -47.08 -4.72
CA GLY A 473 -9.78 -47.70 -3.42
C GLY A 473 -10.42 -46.72 -2.44
N ALA A 474 -11.56 -47.10 -1.86
CA ALA A 474 -12.61 -46.25 -1.31
C ALA A 474 -12.44 -45.73 0.14
N SER A 475 -13.06 -44.55 0.38
CA SER A 475 -13.85 -44.05 1.55
C SER A 475 -13.25 -44.10 2.98
N GLU A 476 -13.42 -43.13 3.89
CA GLU A 476 -14.56 -42.25 4.21
C GLU A 476 -14.14 -40.92 4.91
N GLY A 477 -14.99 -39.88 4.81
CA GLY A 477 -15.17 -38.86 5.86
C GLY A 477 -14.48 -37.50 5.70
N LYS A 478 -14.90 -36.64 4.75
CA LYS A 478 -14.53 -35.20 4.72
C LYS A 478 -15.76 -34.29 4.71
N LEU A 479 -15.71 -33.26 5.56
CA LEU A 479 -16.61 -32.11 5.61
C LEU A 479 -16.67 -31.41 4.24
N GLU A 480 -17.89 -31.13 3.77
CA GLU A 480 -18.15 -30.54 2.46
C GLU A 480 -17.65 -29.09 2.36
N ILE A 481 -16.68 -28.86 1.46
CA ILE A 481 -16.32 -27.54 0.97
C ILE A 481 -17.30 -27.19 -0.16
N VAL A 482 -18.05 -26.10 0.00
CA VAL A 482 -18.94 -25.54 -1.03
C VAL A 482 -18.11 -25.14 -2.25
N LYS A 483 -18.18 -25.94 -3.32
CA LYS A 483 -17.62 -25.58 -4.64
C LYS A 483 -18.59 -24.66 -5.36
N SER A 484 -18.23 -23.38 -5.54
CA SER A 484 -18.95 -22.50 -6.46
C SER A 484 -18.35 -22.55 -7.87
N SER A 485 -19.20 -22.86 -8.84
CA SER A 485 -18.96 -22.71 -10.26
C SER A 485 -18.85 -21.24 -10.67
N GLY A 486 -17.77 -20.85 -11.37
CA GLY A 486 -17.75 -19.69 -12.26
C GLY A 486 -16.64 -18.65 -12.04
N ASN A 487 -15.53 -18.77 -12.77
CA ASN A 487 -14.92 -17.79 -13.68
C ASN A 487 -13.50 -18.25 -14.07
N GLU A 488 -13.08 -17.97 -15.30
CA GLU A 488 -11.77 -18.35 -15.84
C GLU A 488 -10.64 -18.02 -14.86
N SER A 489 -9.87 -19.06 -14.54
CA SER A 489 -9.32 -19.38 -13.22
C SER A 489 -8.44 -18.30 -12.59
N PHE A 490 -8.81 -17.84 -11.38
CA PHE A 490 -7.82 -17.41 -10.40
C PHE A 490 -6.95 -18.62 -10.04
N LYS A 491 -5.67 -18.59 -10.44
CA LYS A 491 -4.76 -19.77 -10.40
C LYS A 491 -3.95 -19.90 -9.12
N GLU A 492 -4.20 -19.06 -8.12
CA GLU A 492 -3.44 -19.10 -6.87
C GLU A 492 -4.06 -20.09 -5.89
N ASN A 493 -3.21 -20.88 -5.23
CA ASN A 493 -3.66 -21.77 -4.16
C ASN A 493 -4.14 -20.97 -2.95
N PRO A 494 -5.19 -21.46 -2.25
CA PRO A 494 -5.69 -20.81 -1.05
C PRO A 494 -4.66 -20.83 0.08
N PHE A 495 -4.85 -19.91 1.01
CA PHE A 495 -4.18 -19.92 2.29
C PHE A 495 -5.06 -20.66 3.30
N THR A 496 -4.54 -21.75 3.87
CA THR A 496 -5.28 -22.66 4.75
C THR A 496 -4.57 -22.77 6.09
N PHE A 497 -5.30 -22.61 7.20
CA PHE A 497 -4.72 -22.72 8.54
C PHE A 497 -4.43 -24.18 8.91
N LEU A 498 -3.28 -24.40 9.53
CA LEU A 498 -2.95 -25.69 10.12
C LEU A 498 -3.77 -25.92 11.40
N ALA A 499 -3.99 -27.20 11.71
CA ALA A 499 -4.46 -27.56 13.04
C ALA A 499 -3.38 -27.21 14.08
N ALA A 500 -3.78 -26.64 15.22
CA ALA A 500 -2.84 -26.23 16.26
C ALA A 500 -2.05 -27.41 16.87
N ASN A 501 -2.56 -28.63 16.72
CA ASN A 501 -1.96 -29.89 17.15
C ASN A 501 -1.30 -30.67 16.00
N ASP A 502 -1.05 -30.03 14.85
CA ASP A 502 -0.35 -30.67 13.74
C ASP A 502 1.04 -31.18 14.20
N PRO A 503 1.40 -32.46 13.96
CA PRO A 503 2.65 -33.04 14.47
C PRO A 503 3.91 -32.33 13.98
N ILE A 504 3.92 -31.83 12.73
CA ILE A 504 5.06 -31.12 12.16
C ILE A 504 5.19 -29.75 12.81
N LEU A 505 4.07 -29.05 13.01
CA LEU A 505 4.07 -27.77 13.72
C LEU A 505 4.53 -27.92 15.17
N LEU A 506 4.06 -28.94 15.88
CA LEU A 506 4.48 -29.23 17.26
C LEU A 506 5.98 -29.55 17.34
N SER A 507 6.49 -30.37 16.42
CA SER A 507 7.93 -30.63 16.30
C SER A 507 8.74 -29.35 16.06
N CYS A 508 8.25 -28.44 15.21
CA CYS A 508 8.87 -27.14 14.98
C CYS A 508 8.90 -26.28 16.25
N ILE A 509 7.78 -26.21 16.98
CA ILE A 509 7.64 -25.45 18.23
C ILE A 509 8.61 -25.97 19.29
N GLU A 510 8.69 -27.29 19.45
CA GLU A 510 9.58 -27.95 20.41
C GLU A 510 11.05 -27.73 20.07
N HIS A 511 11.45 -27.97 18.81
CA HIS A 511 12.82 -27.78 18.34
C HIS A 511 13.29 -26.33 18.55
N MET A 512 12.47 -25.36 18.16
CA MET A 512 12.80 -23.95 18.33
C MET A 512 12.64 -23.44 19.77
N LYS A 513 12.15 -24.29 20.69
CA LYS A 513 11.86 -23.93 22.08
C LYS A 513 11.01 -22.66 22.16
N LEU A 514 9.89 -22.68 21.44
CA LEU A 514 8.92 -21.59 21.47
C LEU A 514 8.04 -21.72 22.72
N ARG A 515 7.78 -20.59 23.37
CA ARG A 515 6.91 -20.49 24.54
C ARG A 515 5.47 -20.82 24.17
N SER A 516 4.69 -21.20 25.18
CA SER A 516 3.27 -21.56 25.03
C SER A 516 2.36 -20.44 24.51
N ASN A 517 2.80 -19.18 24.59
CA ASN A 517 2.09 -18.03 24.02
C ASN A 517 2.35 -17.80 22.53
N PHE A 518 3.12 -18.68 21.86
CA PHE A 518 3.25 -18.67 20.41
C PHE A 518 1.90 -18.93 19.72
N PRO A 519 1.48 -18.10 18.75
CA PRO A 519 0.17 -18.20 18.11
C PRO A 519 0.11 -19.35 17.08
N ALA A 520 0.29 -20.60 17.54
CA ALA A 520 0.32 -21.80 16.70
C ALA A 520 -0.94 -21.94 15.83
N SER A 521 -2.11 -21.53 16.34
CA SER A 521 -3.37 -21.57 15.59
C SER A 521 -3.42 -20.59 14.42
N ASN A 522 -2.45 -19.69 14.30
CA ASN A 522 -2.39 -18.68 13.25
C ASN A 522 -1.31 -19.02 12.21
N ILE A 523 -0.80 -20.24 12.24
CA ILE A 523 0.05 -20.78 11.20
C ILE A 523 -0.81 -21.25 10.04
N LEU A 524 -0.43 -20.84 8.84
CA LEU A 524 -1.11 -21.19 7.61
C LEU A 524 -0.11 -21.65 6.54
N VAL A 525 -0.62 -22.40 5.58
CA VAL A 525 0.09 -22.93 4.42
C VAL A 525 -0.63 -22.50 3.14
N ARG A 526 0.08 -22.57 2.01
CA ARG A 526 -0.44 -22.17 0.71
C ARG A 526 -0.80 -23.39 -0.15
N ASN A 527 -1.79 -24.15 0.30
CA ASN A 527 -2.36 -25.30 -0.39
C ASN A 527 -3.80 -25.55 0.10
N PRO A 528 -4.65 -26.19 -0.72
CA PRO A 528 -6.02 -26.52 -0.31
C PRO A 528 -6.09 -27.62 0.74
N GLU A 529 -5.07 -28.48 0.85
CA GLU A 529 -5.06 -29.60 1.80
C GLU A 529 -4.86 -29.15 3.25
N GLY A 530 -4.24 -27.98 3.48
CA GLY A 530 -3.86 -27.55 4.82
C GLY A 530 -2.70 -28.36 5.38
N GLU A 531 -1.76 -28.78 4.52
CA GLU A 531 -0.64 -29.64 4.91
C GLU A 531 0.73 -28.91 4.87
N PRO A 532 1.64 -29.18 5.82
CA PRO A 532 3.01 -28.61 5.82
C PRO A 532 3.88 -29.13 4.67
N SER A 533 3.77 -28.54 3.47
CA SER A 533 4.52 -29.02 2.30
C SER A 533 5.85 -28.29 2.06
N ARG A 534 5.84 -26.95 1.98
CA ARG A 534 7.01 -26.15 1.59
C ARG A 534 7.32 -24.99 2.52
N SER A 535 6.31 -24.25 2.96
CA SER A 535 6.51 -23.03 3.75
C SER A 535 5.35 -22.80 4.70
N LEU A 536 5.69 -22.35 5.91
CA LEU A 536 4.73 -21.98 6.93
C LEU A 536 4.71 -20.46 7.06
N TYR A 537 3.52 -19.89 7.07
CA TYR A 537 3.30 -18.45 7.21
C TYR A 537 2.58 -18.19 8.53
N LEU A 538 2.89 -17.07 9.16
CA LEU A 538 2.23 -16.60 10.37
C LEU A 538 1.38 -15.37 10.04
N ALA A 539 0.13 -15.42 10.46
CA ALA A 539 -0.84 -14.32 10.36
C ALA A 539 -1.24 -13.81 11.75
N ASN A 540 -1.80 -12.61 11.83
CA ASN A 540 -2.51 -12.18 13.02
C ASN A 540 -3.98 -12.64 13.03
N ASP A 541 -4.69 -12.38 14.12
CA ASP A 541 -6.08 -12.83 14.30
C ASP A 541 -7.04 -12.21 13.29
N LEU A 542 -6.81 -10.96 12.87
CA LEU A 542 -7.66 -10.30 11.88
C LEU A 542 -7.49 -10.94 10.49
N VAL A 543 -6.26 -11.19 10.06
CA VAL A 543 -5.97 -11.88 8.79
C VAL A 543 -6.58 -13.28 8.82
N LYS A 544 -6.44 -14.01 9.93
CA LYS A 544 -7.09 -15.31 10.12
C LYS A 544 -8.60 -15.25 9.99
N ASN A 545 -9.23 -14.31 10.67
CA ASN A 545 -10.68 -14.11 10.62
C ASN A 545 -11.15 -13.78 9.18
N VAL A 546 -10.41 -12.95 8.44
CA VAL A 546 -10.72 -12.66 7.03
C VAL A 546 -10.60 -13.93 6.18
N ILE A 547 -9.51 -14.68 6.27
CA ILE A 547 -9.29 -15.88 5.44
C ILE A 547 -10.35 -16.96 5.72
N GLN A 548 -10.73 -17.17 6.98
CA GLN A 548 -11.69 -18.24 7.34
C GLN A 548 -13.14 -17.94 6.92
N HIS A 549 -13.51 -16.67 6.76
CA HIS A 549 -14.91 -16.27 6.55
C HIS A 549 -15.18 -15.64 5.18
N ASN A 550 -14.21 -15.69 4.26
CA ASN A 550 -14.36 -15.19 2.90
C ASN A 550 -13.85 -16.22 1.89
N ASP A 551 -14.52 -16.26 0.74
CA ASP A 551 -14.09 -17.06 -0.38
C ASP A 551 -12.81 -16.44 -1.00
N TYR A 552 -11.71 -17.19 -0.94
CA TYR A 552 -10.38 -16.75 -1.41
C TYR A 552 -10.35 -16.42 -2.90
N ALA A 553 -11.17 -17.09 -3.72
CA ALA A 553 -11.25 -16.84 -5.16
C ALA A 553 -12.06 -15.57 -5.45
N ARG A 554 -13.07 -15.25 -4.62
CA ARG A 554 -13.80 -13.98 -4.71
C ARG A 554 -12.96 -12.78 -4.29
N ILE A 555 -12.16 -12.92 -3.23
CA ILE A 555 -11.26 -11.84 -2.78
C ILE A 555 -9.94 -11.79 -3.56
N ARG A 556 -9.68 -12.80 -4.42
CA ARG A 556 -8.45 -12.97 -5.23
C ARG A 556 -7.18 -12.70 -4.42
N LEU A 557 -7.04 -13.43 -3.31
CA LEU A 557 -5.95 -13.27 -2.35
C LEU A 557 -4.63 -13.84 -2.90
N THR A 558 -3.66 -12.96 -3.16
CA THR A 558 -2.35 -13.32 -3.74
C THR A 558 -1.27 -13.52 -2.68
N PHE A 559 -1.38 -12.85 -1.53
CA PHE A 559 -0.42 -12.96 -0.42
C PHE A 559 -1.10 -12.69 0.92
N ALA A 560 -0.65 -13.38 1.98
CA ALA A 560 -1.09 -13.14 3.35
C ALA A 560 -0.02 -13.55 4.38
N GLY A 561 0.17 -12.70 5.38
CA GLY A 561 1.02 -12.97 6.54
C GLY A 561 2.53 -12.91 6.26
N THR A 562 3.33 -13.42 7.18
CA THR A 562 4.80 -13.49 7.07
C THR A 562 5.25 -14.92 6.90
N LYS A 563 6.11 -15.18 5.92
CA LYS A 563 6.72 -16.49 5.75
C LYS A 563 7.77 -16.71 6.86
N ILE A 564 7.50 -17.65 7.78
CA ILE A 564 8.37 -17.85 8.95
C ILE A 564 9.31 -19.04 8.81
N LEU A 565 8.84 -20.13 8.21
CA LEU A 565 9.57 -21.39 8.12
C LEU A 565 9.54 -21.91 6.68
N SER A 566 10.62 -22.56 6.25
CA SER A 566 10.69 -23.27 4.98
C SER A 566 11.24 -24.68 5.17
N LYS A 567 10.71 -25.62 4.39
CA LYS A 567 11.20 -26.99 4.36
C LYS A 567 12.63 -27.03 3.80
N GLN A 568 13.50 -27.83 4.40
CA GLN A 568 14.84 -28.14 3.90
C GLN A 568 14.76 -29.35 2.96
N GLU A 569 15.21 -29.19 1.72
CA GLU A 569 15.38 -30.31 0.79
C GLU A 569 16.72 -31.01 1.10
N GLY A 570 16.68 -32.26 1.55
CA GLY A 570 17.88 -33.09 1.79
C GLY A 570 18.15 -33.53 3.23
N GLY A 571 17.32 -33.16 4.21
CA GLY A 571 17.44 -33.65 5.58
C GLY A 571 17.06 -35.14 5.70
N LYS A 572 17.93 -35.97 6.28
CA LYS A 572 17.57 -37.34 6.72
C LYS A 572 16.93 -37.26 8.11
N GLY A 573 15.66 -37.63 8.23
CA GLY A 573 14.93 -37.71 9.51
C GLY A 573 13.68 -36.82 9.58
N VAL A 574 12.84 -37.05 10.60
CA VAL A 574 11.61 -36.26 10.87
C VAL A 574 11.96 -34.91 11.53
N ASP A 575 13.07 -34.86 12.27
CA ASP A 575 13.37 -33.77 13.21
C ASP A 575 13.99 -32.50 12.58
N ALA A 576 14.44 -32.57 11.31
CA ALA A 576 15.20 -31.50 10.64
C ALA A 576 14.52 -30.98 9.36
N GLN A 577 13.19 -31.06 9.27
CA GLN A 577 12.49 -30.73 8.03
C GLN A 577 12.31 -29.24 7.80
N PHE A 578 12.23 -28.38 8.81
CA PHE A 578 11.94 -26.95 8.65
C PHE A 578 13.00 -26.07 9.32
N ARG A 579 13.27 -24.90 8.74
CA ARG A 579 14.14 -23.86 9.30
C ARG A 579 13.47 -22.50 9.29
N VAL A 580 13.82 -21.67 10.29
CA VAL A 580 13.44 -20.25 10.33
C VAL A 580 14.12 -19.51 9.18
N LEU A 581 13.35 -18.68 8.49
CA LEU A 581 13.88 -17.76 7.48
C LEU A 581 14.29 -16.44 8.16
N GLY A 582 15.32 -15.77 7.63
CA GLY A 582 15.76 -14.49 8.16
C GLY A 582 14.63 -13.45 8.24
N GLU A 583 13.75 -13.43 7.23
CA GLU A 583 12.55 -12.57 7.19
C GLU A 583 11.50 -12.92 8.26
N GLY A 584 11.43 -14.19 8.67
CA GLY A 584 10.50 -14.67 9.70
C GLY A 584 11.00 -14.48 11.12
N LEU A 585 12.32 -14.30 11.27
CA LEU A 585 13.00 -14.25 12.55
C LEU A 585 12.48 -13.16 13.48
N PRO A 586 12.29 -11.89 13.04
CA PRO A 586 11.81 -10.82 13.92
C PRO A 586 10.42 -11.09 14.51
N VAL A 587 9.60 -11.89 13.82
CA VAL A 587 8.24 -12.25 14.23
C VAL A 587 8.22 -13.46 15.17
N VAL A 588 9.13 -14.43 14.96
CA VAL A 588 9.21 -15.65 15.79
C VAL A 588 9.99 -15.40 17.08
N LEU A 589 11.04 -14.57 17.02
CA LEU A 589 11.97 -14.32 18.11
C LEU A 589 11.32 -13.91 19.46
N PRO A 590 10.28 -13.06 19.52
CA PRO A 590 9.60 -12.73 20.77
C PRO A 590 9.06 -13.95 21.54
N TYR A 591 8.80 -15.05 20.83
CA TYR A 591 8.26 -16.29 21.39
C TYR A 591 9.33 -17.31 21.74
N VAL A 592 10.60 -17.07 21.41
CA VAL A 592 11.69 -18.00 21.71
C VAL A 592 12.03 -17.93 23.20
N GLU A 593 12.27 -19.08 23.82
CA GLU A 593 12.75 -19.15 25.19
C GLU A 593 14.10 -18.43 25.33
N PRO A 594 14.28 -17.54 26.34
CA PRO A 594 15.54 -16.79 26.50
C PRO A 594 16.75 -17.72 26.65
N GLY A 595 16.57 -18.87 27.29
CA GLY A 595 17.60 -19.89 27.44
C GLY A 595 18.06 -20.54 26.14
N SER A 596 17.37 -20.32 25.02
CA SER A 596 17.73 -20.82 23.68
C SER A 596 18.60 -19.84 22.91
N ILE A 597 18.55 -18.56 23.29
CA ILE A 597 19.33 -17.48 22.66
C ILE A 597 20.76 -17.52 23.20
N VAL A 598 21.76 -17.30 22.35
CA VAL A 598 23.17 -17.18 22.74
C VAL A 598 23.65 -15.80 22.29
N THR A 599 24.13 -15.00 23.24
CA THR A 599 24.73 -13.71 22.94
C THR A 599 26.19 -13.92 22.56
N GLY A 600 26.59 -13.40 21.39
CA GLY A 600 27.97 -13.41 20.92
C GLY A 600 28.64 -12.05 21.04
N ASP A 601 29.96 -12.03 21.03
CA ASP A 601 30.78 -10.83 20.96
C ASP A 601 31.29 -10.57 19.54
N LEU A 602 31.91 -9.40 19.31
CA LEU A 602 32.33 -9.01 17.96
C LEU A 602 33.34 -9.99 17.34
N GLU A 603 34.15 -10.66 18.15
CA GLU A 603 35.07 -11.70 17.70
C GLU A 603 34.33 -12.94 17.19
N SER A 604 33.32 -13.40 17.93
CA SER A 604 32.43 -14.47 17.48
C SER A 604 31.69 -14.10 16.19
N LEU A 605 31.23 -12.84 16.04
CA LEU A 605 30.64 -12.36 14.79
C LEU A 605 31.64 -12.47 13.63
N ARG A 606 32.86 -12.00 13.86
CA ARG A 606 33.92 -12.01 12.84
C ARG A 606 34.19 -13.43 12.35
N LEU A 607 34.24 -14.41 13.25
CA LEU A 607 34.42 -15.82 12.90
C LEU A 607 33.25 -16.37 12.08
N LEU A 608 32.01 -16.05 12.47
CA LEU A 608 30.79 -16.44 11.76
C LEU A 608 30.69 -15.84 10.35
N ILE A 609 31.19 -14.62 10.16
CA ILE A 609 31.20 -13.95 8.85
C ILE A 609 32.37 -14.43 7.99
N ALA A 610 33.54 -14.67 8.58
CA ALA A 610 34.75 -15.03 7.85
C ALA A 610 34.81 -16.50 7.43
N SER A 611 34.14 -17.40 8.16
CA SER A 611 34.12 -18.84 7.88
C SER A 611 32.73 -19.29 7.46
N TYR A 612 32.65 -20.02 6.35
CA TYR A 612 31.38 -20.61 5.88
C TYR A 612 30.85 -21.71 6.82
N TYR A 613 31.76 -22.41 7.54
CA TYR A 613 31.43 -23.52 8.44
C TYR A 613 32.36 -23.47 9.67
N PRO A 614 32.19 -22.49 10.58
CA PRO A 614 33.04 -22.40 11.76
C PRO A 614 32.78 -23.61 12.66
N LEU A 615 33.84 -24.22 13.20
CA LEU A 615 33.70 -25.30 14.18
C LEU A 615 33.41 -24.70 15.56
N CYS A 616 32.69 -25.43 16.43
CA CYS A 616 32.44 -24.97 17.81
C CYS A 616 33.75 -24.65 18.55
N SER A 617 34.81 -25.40 18.24
CA SER A 617 36.16 -25.22 18.78
C SER A 617 36.87 -23.96 18.28
N SER A 618 36.39 -23.33 17.20
CA SER A 618 36.97 -22.10 16.64
C SER A 618 36.59 -20.85 17.42
N PHE A 619 35.59 -20.92 18.30
CA PHE A 619 35.14 -19.80 19.12
C PHE A 619 35.93 -19.68 20.43
N GLY A 620 36.09 -18.44 20.92
CA GLY A 620 36.62 -18.16 22.25
C GLY A 620 35.56 -18.23 23.35
N ASP A 621 36.00 -18.24 24.60
CA ASP A 621 35.12 -18.07 25.76
C ASP A 621 34.71 -16.60 25.93
N PRO A 622 33.47 -16.29 26.38
CA PRO A 622 32.48 -17.21 26.96
C PRO A 622 31.52 -17.87 25.94
N PHE A 623 31.59 -17.48 24.66
CA PHE A 623 30.65 -17.93 23.62
C PHE A 623 30.75 -19.44 23.39
N LYS A 624 31.98 -19.98 23.31
CA LYS A 624 32.24 -21.42 23.20
C LYS A 624 31.61 -22.21 24.35
N ALA A 625 31.87 -21.84 25.60
CA ALA A 625 31.27 -22.50 26.76
C ALA A 625 29.73 -22.48 26.72
N ALA A 626 29.12 -21.37 26.29
CA ALA A 626 27.67 -21.25 26.19
C ALA A 626 27.08 -22.21 25.13
N ILE A 627 27.76 -22.39 24.00
CA ILE A 627 27.39 -23.35 22.95
C ILE A 627 27.51 -24.79 23.46
N GLU A 628 28.64 -25.12 24.08
CA GLU A 628 28.93 -26.45 24.59
C GLU A 628 27.95 -26.85 25.70
N SER A 629 27.59 -25.92 26.60
CA SER A 629 26.58 -26.16 27.65
C SER A 629 25.18 -26.48 27.11
N LYS A 630 24.88 -26.08 25.87
CA LYS A 630 23.61 -26.37 25.20
C LYS A 630 23.64 -27.67 24.41
N GLY A 631 24.75 -28.41 24.45
CA GLY A 631 24.89 -29.72 23.81
C GLY A 631 25.08 -29.67 22.29
N TRP A 632 25.43 -28.52 21.72
CA TRP A 632 25.64 -28.32 20.27
C TRP A 632 26.99 -28.86 19.77
N SER A 633 27.41 -30.05 20.24
CA SER A 633 28.78 -30.55 20.07
C SER A 633 29.04 -31.41 18.83
N ARG A 634 28.01 -31.82 18.06
CA ARG A 634 28.17 -32.81 16.96
C ARG A 634 27.38 -32.58 15.67
N SER A 635 26.70 -31.46 15.53
CA SER A 635 26.03 -31.08 14.30
C SER A 635 26.52 -29.71 13.92
N THR A 636 27.06 -29.61 12.71
CA THR A 636 27.43 -28.40 11.98
C THR A 636 26.81 -27.14 12.57
N PHE A 637 27.66 -26.17 12.96
CA PHE A 637 27.25 -24.77 13.04
C PHE A 637 26.74 -24.37 11.66
N LEU A 638 25.47 -24.63 11.45
CA LEU A 638 24.69 -23.98 10.43
C LEU A 638 23.97 -22.88 11.17
N VAL A 639 24.13 -21.68 10.64
CA VAL A 639 23.21 -20.55 10.75
C VAL A 639 21.82 -21.02 10.27
N GLN A 640 21.20 -21.97 10.99
CA GLN A 640 19.96 -22.69 10.69
C GLN A 640 19.16 -22.97 11.98
N GLY A 641 19.30 -22.14 13.01
CA GLY A 641 18.47 -22.27 14.22
C GLY A 641 19.02 -21.59 15.47
N ALA A 642 20.31 -21.27 15.51
CA ALA A 642 20.87 -20.44 16.57
C ALA A 642 20.49 -18.98 16.34
N LEU A 643 19.66 -18.44 17.23
CA LEU A 643 19.30 -17.04 17.28
C LEU A 643 20.48 -16.23 17.83
N LEU A 644 21.28 -15.69 16.92
CA LEU A 644 22.29 -14.68 17.21
C LEU A 644 21.58 -13.32 17.25
N ILE A 645 21.23 -12.88 18.45
CA ILE A 645 20.71 -11.53 18.69
C ILE A 645 21.89 -10.69 19.14
N TRP A 646 22.21 -9.68 18.33
CA TRP A 646 23.23 -8.69 18.64
C TRP A 646 22.55 -7.53 19.36
N THR A 647 23.00 -7.23 20.58
CA THR A 647 22.55 -6.06 21.37
C THR A 647 23.48 -4.89 21.18
#